data_AF-A0A094AFR1-F1
#
_entry.id   AF-A0A094AFR1-F1
#
_cell.length_a   1.000
_cell.length_b   1.000
_cell.length_c   1.000
_cell.angle_alpha   90.00
_cell.angle_beta   90.00
_cell.angle_gamma   90.00
#
_symmetry.space_group_name_H-M   'P 1'
#
loop_
_entity.id
_entity.type
_entity.pdbx_description
1 polymer ?
#
loop_
_entity_poly.entity_id
_entity_poly.type
_entity_poly.pdbx_seq_one_letter_code
_entity_poly.pdbx_strand_id
1 'polypeptide(L)'
;MATVDVQQSAPSHVRVVPGSVNIPVARFPIPSKSVTFDPEQVASSLVEAFNNALDQRDFHKVSSLFGDNGFWRDHLALSWQLRTVHGQTAIVKFLERCSVSRDGMRLQKITLDKSSSVRSPKFCALDGAGDVQGVQFFFGAETAHGSGVGVARLALQNDTWKIFTFYTALQELKGHEELLGHRRPKGASHGGNPDRKNWAERRLDSAAYVDGHEPTVVIIGAGQGGLTAAARLKMLGVDSLIIDKNESVGDNWRHRYRQLVLHDPVWYDHMPYVNFPAHWPIFTPKDKLAEFFECYVKMLELNVWNSTTLTSCEWDEKNSNWTVSVSRKQGDGASEVRTFHPRHIIQATGHSGKMKMPYITGMENFQGKRLCHSSQFTGAEKNSQGKKAIVVGSCNSAHDIAQDFQEKGYEITMVQRSTTCVISSTAITDIGLKGLYEEGGPPVADADLLLHGTPTPVMKALQVHITSQQAKHDKKLLDGLDKAGFKVDSGPNGSGLFMKYFQRGGGYYIDVGASQMIVDGKIKVKQGQEIAEVLPRGLKFSDGSELEADEIIFATGYDNMRSQTRVLLGDKIADKVSDVWGYNDEGEIRTMWQDSGHQGFYFHGGNLATARYYSKILALQIKAQEEGIYRKSAVASYAETPDREIEKGVVAIDEEVSEESGVKKRGAKAEVKKETAVAVNGKTGAAKPSKPAAGKRKASEPDDEEAETKPAPKRKIKDEDDEGDEKVVEKPAKKPIKKRKTKEETENDAMPVAARTAVSTLKRKMYFGAHISAAGGKFP
;
A
#
# COMPACT_ATOMS: atom_id res chain seq x y z
N MET A 1 -25.77 26.19 -11.54
CA MET A 1 -25.33 26.58 -10.19
C MET A 1 -24.97 25.29 -9.45
N ALA A 2 -23.85 25.25 -8.72
CA ALA A 2 -23.38 24.00 -8.13
C ALA A 2 -24.20 23.60 -6.89
N THR A 3 -24.35 22.30 -6.66
CA THR A 3 -24.71 21.76 -5.36
C THR A 3 -23.64 22.16 -4.35
N VAL A 4 -24.01 22.94 -3.34
CA VAL A 4 -23.10 23.23 -2.22
C VAL A 4 -22.88 21.92 -1.47
N ASP A 5 -21.68 21.37 -1.60
CA ASP A 5 -21.34 20.04 -1.08
C ASP A 5 -21.59 19.98 0.43
N VAL A 6 -22.51 19.09 0.83
CA VAL A 6 -22.94 18.90 2.21
C VAL A 6 -21.76 18.61 3.14
N GLN A 7 -20.66 18.02 2.63
CA GLN A 7 -19.43 17.79 3.40
C GLN A 7 -18.77 19.08 3.93
N GLN A 8 -19.03 20.26 3.35
CA GLN A 8 -18.48 21.52 3.85
C GLN A 8 -19.09 21.94 5.21
N SER A 9 -20.33 21.55 5.49
CA SER A 9 -21.02 21.83 6.77
C SER A 9 -20.37 21.13 7.98
N ALA A 10 -19.75 19.97 7.77
CA ALA A 10 -19.20 19.16 8.84
C ALA A 10 -17.92 19.80 9.43
N PRO A 11 -17.69 19.75 10.76
CA PRO A 11 -16.44 20.22 11.37
C PRO A 11 -15.22 19.51 10.80
N SER A 12 -14.11 20.24 10.60
CA SER A 12 -12.99 19.72 9.80
C SER A 12 -12.29 18.48 10.38
N HIS A 13 -12.45 18.21 11.67
CA HIS A 13 -11.91 17.03 12.35
C HIS A 13 -12.73 15.73 12.12
N VAL A 14 -14.00 15.82 11.69
CA VAL A 14 -14.85 14.67 11.31
C VAL A 14 -15.04 14.49 9.80
N ARG A 15 -14.51 15.40 8.96
CA ARG A 15 -14.60 15.26 7.49
C ARG A 15 -13.89 14.00 7.01
N VAL A 16 -14.53 13.31 6.07
CA VAL A 16 -14.05 12.09 5.40
C VAL A 16 -13.90 12.36 3.90
N VAL A 17 -13.28 11.46 3.13
CA VAL A 17 -13.28 11.57 1.66
C VAL A 17 -14.70 11.37 1.07
N PRO A 18 -15.02 11.93 -0.11
CA PRO A 18 -16.31 11.71 -0.77
C PRO A 18 -16.69 10.24 -0.91
N GLY A 19 -17.93 9.91 -0.55
CA GLY A 19 -18.49 8.55 -0.54
C GLY A 19 -17.89 7.59 0.52
N SER A 20 -17.11 8.08 1.49
CA SER A 20 -16.68 7.31 2.67
C SER A 20 -17.60 7.60 3.86
N VAL A 21 -17.66 6.68 4.81
CA VAL A 21 -18.35 6.88 6.09
C VAL A 21 -17.40 7.21 7.26
N ASN A 22 -17.95 7.79 8.33
CA ASN A 22 -17.27 7.94 9.62
C ASN A 22 -17.60 6.73 10.51
N ILE A 23 -16.76 5.70 10.45
CA ILE A 23 -16.96 4.42 11.14
C ILE A 23 -17.29 4.60 12.63
N PRO A 24 -18.28 3.87 13.18
CA PRO A 24 -18.63 3.94 14.60
C PRO A 24 -17.48 3.44 15.48
N VAL A 25 -17.39 3.97 16.69
CA VAL A 25 -16.51 3.44 17.74
C VAL A 25 -17.16 2.17 18.29
N ALA A 26 -16.47 1.03 18.22
CA ALA A 26 -17.00 -0.21 18.80
C ALA A 26 -17.13 -0.11 20.33
N ARG A 27 -18.06 -0.89 20.89
CA ARG A 27 -18.12 -1.14 22.33
C ARG A 27 -17.29 -2.39 22.64
N PHE A 28 -16.36 -2.27 23.59
CA PHE A 28 -15.70 -3.45 24.13
C PHE A 28 -16.68 -4.28 24.97
N PRO A 29 -16.42 -5.60 25.14
CA PRO A 29 -17.10 -6.42 26.14
C PRO A 29 -17.09 -5.80 27.53
N ILE A 30 -18.10 -6.08 28.34
CA ILE A 30 -18.14 -5.65 29.75
C ILE A 30 -16.97 -6.33 30.49
N PRO A 31 -16.18 -5.60 31.30
CA PRO A 31 -15.16 -6.20 32.16
C PRO A 31 -15.72 -7.33 33.02
N SER A 32 -15.21 -8.55 32.82
CA SER A 32 -15.45 -9.65 33.75
C SER A 32 -14.61 -9.47 35.00
N LYS A 33 -15.01 -10.12 36.11
CA LYS A 33 -14.08 -10.30 37.24
C LYS A 33 -12.85 -11.10 36.76
N SER A 34 -11.71 -10.91 37.42
CA SER A 34 -10.54 -11.75 37.17
C SER A 34 -10.85 -13.19 37.61
N VAL A 35 -10.80 -14.10 36.65
CA VAL A 35 -10.97 -15.55 36.83
C VAL A 35 -9.65 -16.19 36.39
N THR A 36 -9.17 -17.20 37.12
CA THR A 36 -8.01 -17.98 36.70
C THR A 36 -8.45 -19.06 35.71
N PHE A 37 -7.85 -19.07 34.52
CA PHE A 37 -8.11 -20.04 33.45
C PHE A 37 -6.83 -20.30 32.66
N ASP A 38 -6.78 -21.42 31.94
CA ASP A 38 -5.74 -21.68 30.95
C ASP A 38 -6.16 -21.15 29.56
N PRO A 39 -5.43 -20.18 28.97
CA PRO A 39 -5.67 -19.73 27.61
C PRO A 39 -5.60 -20.84 26.55
N GLU A 40 -4.80 -21.88 26.76
CA GLU A 40 -4.65 -22.99 25.82
C GLU A 40 -5.90 -23.89 25.82
N GLN A 41 -6.38 -24.30 26.98
CA GLN A 41 -7.66 -25.00 27.14
C GLN A 41 -8.83 -24.19 26.54
N VAL A 42 -8.93 -22.90 26.89
CA VAL A 42 -10.00 -22.01 26.40
C VAL A 42 -10.00 -21.91 24.87
N ALA A 43 -8.83 -21.70 24.26
CA ALA A 43 -8.70 -21.63 22.81
C ALA A 43 -8.98 -22.99 22.13
N SER A 44 -8.57 -24.10 22.76
CA SER A 44 -8.76 -25.46 22.23
C SER A 44 -10.23 -25.86 22.20
N SER A 45 -10.95 -25.68 23.32
CA SER A 45 -12.38 -25.99 23.41
C SER A 45 -13.24 -25.13 22.47
N LEU A 46 -12.83 -23.88 22.19
CA LEU A 46 -13.48 -23.06 21.17
C LEU A 46 -13.23 -23.61 19.76
N VAL A 47 -11.98 -23.89 19.40
CA VAL A 47 -11.64 -24.46 18.08
C VAL A 47 -12.38 -25.76 17.82
N GLU A 48 -12.51 -26.63 18.83
CA GLU A 48 -13.34 -27.83 18.77
C GLU A 48 -14.83 -27.49 18.55
N ALA A 49 -15.43 -26.63 19.39
CA ALA A 49 -16.83 -26.25 19.26
C ALA A 49 -17.18 -25.58 17.92
N PHE A 50 -16.26 -24.77 17.38
CA PHE A 50 -16.38 -24.08 16.10
C PHE A 50 -16.32 -25.06 14.93
N ASN A 51 -15.33 -25.95 14.90
CA ASN A 51 -15.23 -27.01 13.88
C ASN A 51 -16.48 -27.92 13.91
N ASN A 52 -16.87 -28.39 15.10
CA ASN A 52 -18.06 -29.24 15.27
C ASN A 52 -19.35 -28.57 14.77
N ALA A 53 -19.48 -27.25 14.91
CA ALA A 53 -20.63 -26.50 14.38
C ALA A 53 -20.55 -26.27 12.86
N LEU A 54 -19.34 -26.04 12.33
CA LEU A 54 -19.06 -25.86 10.91
C LEU A 54 -19.28 -27.16 10.11
N ASP A 55 -18.80 -28.30 10.62
CA ASP A 55 -19.01 -29.64 10.06
C ASP A 55 -20.51 -29.99 10.01
N GLN A 56 -21.26 -29.61 11.04
CA GLN A 56 -22.73 -29.75 11.13
C GLN A 56 -23.48 -28.73 10.25
N ARG A 57 -22.78 -27.76 9.64
CA ARG A 57 -23.33 -26.59 8.92
C ARG A 57 -24.33 -25.77 9.73
N ASP A 58 -24.21 -25.81 11.06
CA ASP A 58 -25.07 -25.09 11.99
C ASP A 58 -24.53 -23.67 12.20
N PHE A 59 -24.88 -22.77 11.27
CA PHE A 59 -24.41 -21.39 11.29
C PHE A 59 -24.98 -20.60 12.49
N HIS A 60 -26.12 -21.00 13.05
CA HIS A 60 -26.64 -20.42 14.29
C HIS A 60 -25.75 -20.80 15.48
N LYS A 61 -25.31 -22.05 15.57
CA LYS A 61 -24.38 -22.52 16.60
C LYS A 61 -22.98 -21.92 16.43
N VAL A 62 -22.45 -21.82 15.20
CA VAL A 62 -21.20 -21.06 14.93
C VAL A 62 -21.34 -19.61 15.42
N SER A 63 -22.45 -18.96 15.08
CA SER A 63 -22.73 -17.57 15.50
C SER A 63 -22.91 -17.44 17.01
N SER A 64 -23.48 -18.44 17.69
CA SER A 64 -23.64 -18.46 19.15
C SER A 64 -22.32 -18.46 19.93
N LEU A 65 -21.19 -18.77 19.28
CA LEU A 65 -19.85 -18.64 19.87
C LEU A 65 -19.39 -17.18 19.97
N PHE A 66 -20.01 -16.26 19.21
CA PHE A 66 -19.74 -14.83 19.28
C PHE A 66 -20.56 -14.15 20.38
N GLY A 67 -20.01 -13.09 20.96
CA GLY A 67 -20.77 -12.19 21.83
C GLY A 67 -21.71 -11.28 21.04
N ASP A 68 -22.61 -10.58 21.72
CA ASP A 68 -23.64 -9.74 21.08
C ASP A 68 -23.05 -8.65 20.16
N ASN A 69 -21.88 -8.12 20.52
CA ASN A 69 -21.10 -7.15 19.74
C ASN A 69 -19.86 -7.81 19.09
N GLY A 70 -19.96 -9.09 18.73
CA GLY A 70 -18.90 -9.86 18.09
C GLY A 70 -18.72 -9.49 16.61
N PHE A 71 -17.46 -9.51 16.14
CA PHE A 71 -17.08 -9.19 14.78
C PHE A 71 -16.40 -10.37 14.08
N TRP A 72 -16.68 -10.58 12.80
CA TRP A 72 -15.91 -11.44 11.88
C TRP A 72 -15.37 -10.59 10.73
N ARG A 73 -14.05 -10.47 10.61
CA ARG A 73 -13.38 -9.86 9.45
C ARG A 73 -12.84 -10.97 8.53
N ASP A 74 -13.12 -10.90 7.23
CA ASP A 74 -12.65 -11.86 6.22
C ASP A 74 -11.89 -11.16 5.11
N HIS A 75 -10.62 -11.54 4.92
CA HIS A 75 -9.81 -11.18 3.76
C HIS A 75 -9.60 -12.44 2.90
N LEU A 76 -10.54 -12.67 1.98
CA LEU A 76 -10.50 -13.68 0.92
C LEU A 76 -10.63 -15.16 1.34
N ALA A 77 -10.87 -15.51 2.61
CA ALA A 77 -10.94 -16.92 3.03
C ALA A 77 -12.34 -17.52 2.83
N LEU A 78 -13.40 -16.76 3.13
CA LEU A 78 -14.80 -17.18 2.97
C LEU A 78 -15.45 -16.60 1.70
N SER A 79 -15.01 -15.42 1.27
CA SER A 79 -15.50 -14.73 0.06
C SER A 79 -14.34 -14.31 -0.86
N TRP A 80 -14.64 -13.69 -2.02
CA TRP A 80 -13.62 -13.05 -2.88
C TRP A 80 -13.59 -11.52 -2.70
N GLN A 81 -14.05 -11.04 -1.55
CA GLN A 81 -14.12 -9.64 -1.17
C GLN A 81 -13.41 -9.45 0.17
N LEU A 82 -13.08 -8.19 0.51
CA LEU A 82 -12.70 -7.84 1.88
C LEU A 82 -13.98 -7.46 2.62
N ARG A 83 -14.25 -8.09 3.77
CA ARG A 83 -15.49 -7.88 4.54
C ARG A 83 -15.26 -7.77 6.04
N THR A 84 -16.10 -6.99 6.72
CA THR A 84 -16.22 -6.96 8.19
C THR A 84 -17.69 -7.04 8.59
N VAL A 85 -18.06 -8.14 9.24
CA VAL A 85 -19.43 -8.47 9.65
C VAL A 85 -19.56 -8.30 11.16
N HIS A 86 -20.65 -7.69 11.64
CA HIS A 86 -20.87 -7.36 13.04
C HIS A 86 -22.22 -7.87 13.56
N GLY A 87 -22.20 -8.54 14.70
CA GLY A 87 -23.37 -9.08 15.38
C GLY A 87 -23.83 -10.45 14.84
N GLN A 88 -24.36 -11.28 15.73
CA GLN A 88 -24.70 -12.69 15.46
C GLN A 88 -25.58 -12.88 14.21
N THR A 89 -26.66 -12.09 14.07
CA THR A 89 -27.59 -12.17 12.93
C THR A 89 -26.94 -11.85 11.58
N ALA A 90 -25.92 -10.99 11.55
CA ALA A 90 -25.19 -10.69 10.32
C ALA A 90 -24.19 -11.81 9.99
N ILE A 91 -23.56 -12.41 11.02
CA ILE A 91 -22.65 -13.56 10.88
C ILE A 91 -23.40 -14.77 10.30
N VAL A 92 -24.60 -15.09 10.79
CA VAL A 92 -25.45 -16.15 10.20
C VAL A 92 -25.68 -15.88 8.70
N LYS A 93 -26.17 -14.67 8.36
CA LYS A 93 -26.44 -14.28 6.96
C LYS A 93 -25.20 -14.30 6.06
N PHE A 94 -24.01 -14.03 6.61
CA PHE A 94 -22.76 -14.15 5.86
C PHE A 94 -22.41 -15.62 5.58
N LEU A 95 -22.50 -16.48 6.60
CA LEU A 95 -22.25 -17.92 6.46
C LEU A 95 -23.26 -18.59 5.52
N GLU A 96 -24.54 -18.25 5.62
CA GLU A 96 -25.60 -18.69 4.68
C GLU A 96 -25.24 -18.34 3.23
N ARG A 97 -24.93 -17.06 2.95
CA ARG A 97 -24.52 -16.58 1.62
C ARG A 97 -23.28 -17.29 1.09
N CYS A 98 -22.25 -17.49 1.92
CA CYS A 98 -21.08 -18.28 1.54
C CYS A 98 -21.49 -19.72 1.20
N SER A 99 -22.32 -20.37 2.03
CA SER A 99 -22.70 -21.77 1.85
C SER A 99 -23.46 -22.07 0.56
N VAL A 100 -24.24 -21.10 0.03
CA VAL A 100 -24.97 -21.20 -1.24
C VAL A 100 -24.25 -20.54 -2.42
N SER A 101 -23.04 -20.00 -2.20
CA SER A 101 -22.21 -19.45 -3.27
C SER A 101 -21.75 -20.57 -4.22
N ARG A 102 -21.32 -20.19 -5.44
CA ARG A 102 -20.69 -21.10 -6.42
C ARG A 102 -19.53 -21.93 -5.82
N ASP A 103 -18.87 -21.39 -4.81
CA ASP A 103 -17.69 -21.98 -4.18
C ASP A 103 -18.04 -22.80 -2.93
N GLY A 104 -19.32 -22.84 -2.55
CA GLY A 104 -19.84 -23.46 -1.33
C GLY A 104 -19.32 -22.79 -0.05
N MET A 105 -19.53 -23.46 1.09
CA MET A 105 -18.90 -23.04 2.35
C MET A 105 -17.38 -23.26 2.24
N ARG A 106 -16.66 -22.18 1.94
CA ARG A 106 -15.22 -22.23 1.64
C ARG A 106 -14.35 -22.56 2.84
N LEU A 107 -14.69 -22.08 4.04
CA LEU A 107 -13.96 -22.44 5.27
C LEU A 107 -14.32 -23.88 5.64
N GLN A 108 -13.31 -24.73 5.80
CA GLN A 108 -13.50 -26.16 6.09
C GLN A 108 -13.11 -26.49 7.53
N LYS A 109 -12.01 -25.91 8.04
CA LYS A 109 -11.50 -26.21 9.38
C LYS A 109 -10.62 -25.08 9.92
N ILE A 110 -10.59 -24.89 11.24
CA ILE A 110 -9.57 -24.10 11.93
C ILE A 110 -8.77 -24.98 12.89
N THR A 111 -7.47 -24.68 13.07
CA THR A 111 -6.57 -25.41 13.98
C THR A 111 -5.64 -24.42 14.68
N LEU A 112 -5.44 -24.54 16.00
CA LEU A 112 -4.58 -23.63 16.76
C LEU A 112 -3.15 -23.55 16.21
N ASP A 113 -2.63 -22.34 16.06
CA ASP A 113 -1.23 -22.11 15.69
C ASP A 113 -0.42 -21.84 16.96
N LYS A 114 0.51 -22.75 17.25
CA LYS A 114 1.47 -22.68 18.36
C LYS A 114 2.93 -22.61 17.88
N SER A 115 3.15 -22.22 16.63
CA SER A 115 4.49 -22.20 15.99
C SER A 115 5.44 -21.14 16.56
N SER A 116 4.93 -20.17 17.32
CA SER A 116 5.74 -19.20 18.07
C SER A 116 5.00 -18.72 19.33
N SER A 117 5.73 -18.19 20.30
CA SER A 117 5.16 -17.51 21.49
C SER A 117 4.34 -16.25 21.16
N VAL A 118 4.50 -15.71 19.94
CA VAL A 118 3.64 -14.64 19.42
C VAL A 118 2.26 -15.20 19.05
N ARG A 119 2.20 -16.42 18.52
CA ARG A 119 0.99 -17.06 17.99
C ARG A 119 0.19 -17.90 18.99
N SER A 120 0.88 -18.58 19.91
CA SER A 120 0.27 -19.43 20.93
C SER A 120 -0.80 -18.69 21.77
N PRO A 121 -1.84 -19.39 22.26
CA PRO A 121 -2.88 -18.80 23.09
C PRO A 121 -2.34 -18.11 24.34
N LYS A 122 -2.84 -16.90 24.65
CA LYS A 122 -2.41 -16.11 25.80
C LYS A 122 -3.44 -15.07 26.23
N PHE A 123 -3.28 -14.58 27.45
CA PHE A 123 -3.98 -13.41 27.97
C PHE A 123 -3.64 -12.15 27.14
N CYS A 124 -4.61 -11.27 26.97
CA CYS A 124 -4.44 -9.94 26.36
C CYS A 124 -5.43 -8.92 26.96
N ALA A 125 -5.11 -7.64 26.81
CA ALA A 125 -6.07 -6.55 26.97
C ALA A 125 -6.81 -6.34 25.64
N LEU A 126 -8.13 -6.37 25.65
CA LEU A 126 -8.97 -6.19 24.45
C LEU A 126 -9.24 -4.72 24.11
N ASP A 127 -9.01 -3.83 25.07
CA ASP A 127 -9.33 -2.40 25.05
C ASP A 127 -8.11 -1.47 25.00
N GLY A 128 -6.90 -2.03 25.14
CA GLY A 128 -5.65 -1.28 25.27
C GLY A 128 -5.43 -0.62 26.64
N ALA A 129 -6.45 -0.60 27.52
CA ALA A 129 -6.36 -0.08 28.89
C ALA A 129 -5.95 -1.15 29.90
N GLY A 130 -6.41 -2.38 29.70
CA GLY A 130 -6.26 -3.52 30.62
C GLY A 130 -7.50 -3.83 31.45
N ASP A 131 -8.57 -3.03 31.35
CA ASP A 131 -9.82 -3.22 32.10
C ASP A 131 -10.62 -4.41 31.54
N VAL A 132 -10.65 -4.57 30.21
CA VAL A 132 -11.27 -5.71 29.50
C VAL A 132 -10.21 -6.74 29.15
N GLN A 133 -10.07 -7.77 29.99
CA GLN A 133 -9.17 -8.89 29.75
C GLN A 133 -9.79 -9.96 28.84
N GLY A 134 -8.95 -10.67 28.08
CA GLY A 134 -9.39 -11.71 27.16
C GLY A 134 -8.29 -12.71 26.78
N VAL A 135 -8.64 -13.67 25.93
CA VAL A 135 -7.70 -14.62 25.32
C VAL A 135 -7.50 -14.25 23.85
N GLN A 136 -6.25 -14.13 23.41
CA GLN A 136 -5.88 -14.04 21.99
C GLN A 136 -5.12 -15.30 21.57
N PHE A 137 -5.47 -15.83 20.40
CA PHE A 137 -4.73 -16.91 19.75
C PHE A 137 -4.75 -16.77 18.23
N PHE A 138 -3.73 -17.33 17.57
CA PHE A 138 -3.71 -17.51 16.13
C PHE A 138 -4.20 -18.91 15.76
N PHE A 139 -4.71 -19.07 14.53
CA PHE A 139 -5.08 -20.36 13.98
C PHE A 139 -4.72 -20.46 12.50
N GLY A 140 -4.35 -21.65 12.05
CA GLY A 140 -4.39 -22.01 10.63
C GLY A 140 -5.84 -22.27 10.21
N ALA A 141 -6.20 -21.83 9.00
CA ALA A 141 -7.50 -22.08 8.39
C ALA A 141 -7.33 -22.93 7.14
N GLU A 142 -8.03 -24.05 7.04
CA GLU A 142 -8.17 -24.79 5.78
C GLU A 142 -9.40 -24.30 5.03
N THR A 143 -9.23 -24.04 3.73
CA THR A 143 -10.32 -23.67 2.83
C THR A 143 -10.33 -24.56 1.59
N ALA A 144 -11.49 -24.64 0.94
CA ALA A 144 -11.69 -25.40 -0.30
C ALA A 144 -10.64 -25.08 -1.38
N HIS A 145 -10.20 -23.82 -1.45
CA HIS A 145 -9.26 -23.32 -2.47
C HIS A 145 -7.81 -23.19 -2.02
N GLY A 146 -7.47 -23.43 -0.74
CA GLY A 146 -6.15 -23.03 -0.23
C GLY A 146 -6.01 -22.99 1.29
N SER A 147 -4.80 -22.64 1.73
CA SER A 147 -4.46 -22.46 3.14
C SER A 147 -4.60 -20.99 3.55
N GLY A 148 -4.96 -20.78 4.82
CA GLY A 148 -5.16 -19.46 5.41
C GLY A 148 -4.66 -19.39 6.84
N VAL A 149 -4.74 -18.19 7.41
CA VAL A 149 -4.41 -17.88 8.80
C VAL A 149 -5.51 -17.01 9.39
N GLY A 150 -5.65 -17.03 10.70
CA GLY A 150 -6.59 -16.19 11.41
C GLY A 150 -6.12 -15.82 12.82
N VAL A 151 -6.82 -14.85 13.39
CA VAL A 151 -6.62 -14.37 14.76
C VAL A 151 -7.98 -14.31 15.44
N ALA A 152 -8.11 -14.92 16.61
CA ALA A 152 -9.29 -14.83 17.45
C ALA A 152 -8.97 -14.08 18.75
N ARG A 153 -9.92 -13.27 19.22
CA ARG A 153 -9.90 -12.64 20.54
C ARG A 153 -11.21 -12.86 21.25
N LEU A 154 -11.13 -13.38 22.48
CA LEU A 154 -12.27 -13.83 23.27
C LEU A 154 -12.41 -13.01 24.54
N ALA A 155 -13.64 -12.77 24.97
CA ALA A 155 -13.97 -12.21 26.27
C ALA A 155 -14.86 -13.19 27.07
N LEU A 156 -14.77 -13.12 28.39
CA LEU A 156 -15.66 -13.85 29.29
C LEU A 156 -16.97 -13.07 29.43
N GLN A 157 -18.09 -13.67 29.02
CA GLN A 157 -19.42 -13.08 29.06
C GLN A 157 -20.39 -14.07 29.70
N ASN A 158 -21.00 -13.70 30.85
CA ASN A 158 -21.88 -14.57 31.62
C ASN A 158 -21.24 -15.96 31.86
N ASP A 159 -20.02 -15.94 32.42
CA ASP A 159 -19.14 -17.08 32.70
C ASP A 159 -18.83 -18.00 31.49
N THR A 160 -19.15 -17.56 30.27
CA THR A 160 -18.91 -18.27 29.02
C THR A 160 -17.89 -17.52 28.15
N TRP A 161 -16.92 -18.21 27.57
CA TRP A 161 -16.01 -17.61 26.60
C TRP A 161 -16.70 -17.34 25.28
N LYS A 162 -16.68 -16.08 24.84
CA LYS A 162 -17.32 -15.61 23.61
C LYS A 162 -16.33 -14.87 22.72
N ILE A 163 -16.44 -15.08 21.40
CA ILE A 163 -15.64 -14.39 20.40
C ILE A 163 -16.05 -12.91 20.35
N PHE A 164 -15.08 -12.02 20.57
CA PHE A 164 -15.23 -10.58 20.36
C PHE A 164 -14.74 -10.18 18.96
N THR A 165 -13.58 -10.66 18.53
CA THR A 165 -13.10 -10.48 17.15
C THR A 165 -12.59 -11.80 16.59
N PHE A 166 -13.10 -12.20 15.44
CA PHE A 166 -12.59 -13.29 14.60
C PHE A 166 -12.03 -12.71 13.32
N TYR A 167 -10.88 -13.20 12.87
CA TYR A 167 -10.27 -12.79 11.63
C TYR A 167 -9.86 -14.01 10.79
N THR A 168 -10.19 -14.01 9.49
CA THR A 168 -9.80 -15.04 8.53
C THR A 168 -9.11 -14.43 7.31
N ALA A 169 -7.99 -15.01 6.88
CA ALA A 169 -7.18 -14.53 5.77
C ALA A 169 -6.70 -15.69 4.89
N LEU A 170 -6.90 -15.61 3.57
CA LEU A 170 -6.25 -16.54 2.63
C LEU A 170 -4.74 -16.26 2.55
N GLN A 171 -3.90 -17.28 2.46
CA GLN A 171 -2.44 -17.16 2.45
C GLN A 171 -1.75 -17.84 1.26
N GLU A 172 -2.24 -18.99 0.81
CA GLU A 172 -1.82 -19.68 -0.41
C GLU A 172 -3.05 -20.27 -1.14
N LEU A 173 -2.92 -20.54 -2.44
CA LEU A 173 -3.90 -21.27 -3.23
C LEU A 173 -3.41 -22.70 -3.45
N LYS A 174 -4.29 -23.69 -3.26
CA LYS A 174 -3.99 -25.13 -3.32
C LYS A 174 -3.59 -25.51 -4.76
N GLY A 175 -2.37 -26.01 -4.96
CA GLY A 175 -1.78 -26.29 -6.27
C GLY A 175 -1.14 -25.07 -6.97
N HIS A 176 -1.20 -23.88 -6.35
CA HIS A 176 -0.73 -22.61 -6.90
C HIS A 176 0.03 -21.78 -5.85
N GLU A 177 0.74 -22.46 -4.95
CA GLU A 177 1.44 -21.87 -3.81
C GLU A 177 2.69 -21.06 -4.21
N GLU A 178 3.19 -20.17 -3.32
CA GLU A 178 4.36 -19.32 -3.63
C GLU A 178 5.61 -20.20 -3.94
N LEU A 179 6.36 -19.89 -5.01
CA LEU A 179 7.52 -20.61 -5.57
C LEU A 179 8.79 -20.52 -4.70
N LEU A 180 8.65 -20.85 -3.42
CA LEU A 180 9.64 -20.69 -2.36
C LEU A 180 10.13 -22.06 -1.84
N GLY A 181 11.26 -22.06 -1.13
CA GLY A 181 11.83 -23.26 -0.51
C GLY A 181 12.09 -24.37 -1.52
N HIS A 182 11.34 -25.49 -1.40
CA HIS A 182 11.41 -26.64 -2.30
C HIS A 182 10.71 -26.42 -3.65
N ARG A 183 9.86 -25.38 -3.77
CA ARG A 183 9.12 -25.01 -4.99
C ARG A 183 9.86 -23.98 -5.88
N ARG A 184 11.13 -23.69 -5.57
CA ARG A 184 11.96 -22.71 -6.30
C ARG A 184 12.18 -23.13 -7.77
N PRO A 185 12.25 -22.17 -8.72
CA PRO A 185 12.61 -22.46 -10.11
C PRO A 185 14.02 -23.05 -10.23
N LYS A 186 14.21 -23.97 -11.18
CA LYS A 186 15.51 -24.63 -11.42
C LYS A 186 16.44 -23.68 -12.18
N GLY A 187 17.61 -23.38 -11.60
CA GLY A 187 18.63 -22.51 -12.20
C GLY A 187 19.13 -23.02 -13.56
N ALA A 188 19.28 -24.33 -13.72
CA ALA A 188 19.64 -24.97 -14.97
C ALA A 188 18.85 -26.27 -15.21
N SER A 189 18.69 -26.64 -16.48
CA SER A 189 18.25 -27.97 -16.89
C SER A 189 19.50 -28.81 -17.24
N HIS A 190 19.57 -30.04 -16.74
CA HIS A 190 20.67 -30.96 -17.03
C HIS A 190 20.54 -31.61 -18.43
N GLY A 191 21.52 -32.43 -18.83
CA GLY A 191 21.62 -33.02 -20.17
C GLY A 191 22.16 -32.05 -21.23
N GLY A 192 22.21 -32.49 -22.49
CA GLY A 192 22.60 -31.66 -23.64
C GLY A 192 21.39 -30.99 -24.31
N ASN A 193 21.52 -29.72 -24.65
CA ASN A 193 20.63 -28.99 -25.57
C ASN A 193 21.48 -27.89 -26.23
N PRO A 194 21.66 -27.88 -27.57
CA PRO A 194 22.47 -26.88 -28.26
C PRO A 194 21.88 -25.47 -28.17
N ASP A 195 20.55 -25.35 -28.15
CA ASP A 195 19.82 -24.07 -28.09
C ASP A 195 19.60 -23.58 -26.65
N ARG A 196 20.38 -24.09 -25.69
CA ARG A 196 20.23 -23.75 -24.26
C ARG A 196 20.71 -22.33 -23.99
N LYS A 197 19.75 -21.42 -23.83
CA LYS A 197 19.98 -20.14 -23.16
C LYS A 197 20.32 -20.34 -21.67
N ASN A 198 21.34 -19.63 -21.20
CA ASN A 198 21.77 -19.62 -19.81
C ASN A 198 20.80 -18.80 -18.91
N TRP A 199 21.12 -18.59 -17.63
CA TRP A 199 20.24 -17.82 -16.73
C TRP A 199 20.18 -16.33 -17.09
N ALA A 200 21.32 -15.70 -17.37
CA ALA A 200 21.39 -14.28 -17.74
C ALA A 200 20.72 -14.00 -19.09
N GLU A 201 20.88 -14.89 -20.07
CA GLU A 201 20.19 -14.79 -21.37
C GLU A 201 18.68 -14.85 -21.21
N ARG A 202 18.14 -15.88 -20.53
CA ARG A 202 16.70 -15.96 -20.23
C ARG A 202 16.19 -14.76 -19.41
N ARG A 203 17.01 -14.25 -18.48
CA ARG A 203 16.69 -13.06 -17.69
C ARG A 203 16.60 -11.82 -18.59
N LEU A 204 17.51 -11.65 -19.55
CA LEU A 204 17.48 -10.56 -20.53
C LEU A 204 16.29 -10.68 -21.48
N ASP A 205 16.02 -11.88 -22.01
CA ASP A 205 14.88 -12.12 -22.90
C ASP A 205 13.55 -11.75 -22.23
N SER A 206 13.32 -12.21 -21.00
CA SER A 206 12.11 -11.89 -20.22
C SER A 206 12.06 -10.43 -19.78
N ALA A 207 13.21 -9.80 -19.47
CA ALA A 207 13.22 -8.36 -19.20
C ALA A 207 12.86 -7.52 -20.43
N ALA A 208 13.15 -8.02 -21.64
CA ALA A 208 12.88 -7.34 -22.91
C ALA A 208 11.61 -7.86 -23.62
N TYR A 209 10.96 -8.91 -23.12
CA TYR A 209 9.83 -9.61 -23.76
C TYR A 209 10.09 -9.99 -25.24
N VAL A 210 11.32 -10.43 -25.59
CA VAL A 210 11.73 -10.69 -26.99
C VAL A 210 11.63 -12.16 -27.42
N ASP A 211 11.32 -13.06 -26.49
CA ASP A 211 11.07 -14.49 -26.70
C ASP A 211 9.61 -14.83 -27.10
N GLY A 212 8.75 -13.80 -27.23
CA GLY A 212 7.40 -13.93 -27.78
C GLY A 212 6.27 -14.09 -26.77
N HIS A 213 6.54 -14.03 -25.46
CA HIS A 213 5.48 -13.86 -24.46
C HIS A 213 5.17 -12.37 -24.20
N GLU A 214 4.02 -12.13 -23.57
CA GLU A 214 3.58 -10.80 -23.12
C GLU A 214 3.23 -10.84 -21.62
N PRO A 215 3.34 -9.71 -20.89
CA PRO A 215 3.02 -9.66 -19.48
C PRO A 215 1.53 -9.95 -19.23
N THR A 216 1.24 -10.77 -18.23
CA THR A 216 -0.15 -11.01 -17.79
C THR A 216 -0.70 -9.79 -17.04
N VAL A 217 0.16 -9.07 -16.33
CA VAL A 217 -0.16 -7.85 -15.58
C VAL A 217 0.78 -6.70 -15.97
N VAL A 218 0.25 -5.53 -16.33
CA VAL A 218 1.04 -4.29 -16.42
C VAL A 218 0.84 -3.43 -15.18
N ILE A 219 1.94 -2.95 -14.60
CA ILE A 219 1.96 -2.25 -13.31
C ILE A 219 2.51 -0.83 -13.53
N ILE A 220 1.68 0.18 -13.26
CA ILE A 220 2.01 1.58 -13.55
C ILE A 220 2.61 2.24 -12.29
N GLY A 221 3.94 2.30 -12.22
CA GLY A 221 4.73 2.95 -11.17
C GLY A 221 5.63 1.98 -10.37
N ALA A 222 6.93 2.25 -10.33
CA ALA A 222 7.98 1.47 -9.66
C ALA A 222 8.30 1.93 -8.22
N GLY A 223 7.33 2.57 -7.55
CA GLY A 223 7.38 2.80 -6.10
C GLY A 223 7.00 1.56 -5.30
N GLN A 224 6.90 1.67 -3.96
CA GLN A 224 6.61 0.52 -3.08
C GLN A 224 5.32 -0.23 -3.46
N GLY A 225 4.32 0.45 -4.04
CA GLY A 225 3.15 -0.21 -4.62
C GLY A 225 3.56 -1.24 -5.66
N GLY A 226 4.08 -0.79 -6.80
CA GLY A 226 4.38 -1.69 -7.93
C GLY A 226 5.42 -2.75 -7.58
N LEU A 227 6.44 -2.40 -6.80
CA LEU A 227 7.47 -3.34 -6.36
C LEU A 227 6.91 -4.45 -5.46
N THR A 228 6.02 -4.14 -4.51
CA THR A 228 5.38 -5.19 -3.68
C THR A 228 4.42 -6.05 -4.49
N ALA A 229 3.60 -5.46 -5.38
CA ALA A 229 2.68 -6.22 -6.23
C ALA A 229 3.44 -7.17 -7.18
N ALA A 230 4.43 -6.68 -7.92
CA ALA A 230 5.23 -7.49 -8.84
C ALA A 230 5.98 -8.62 -8.11
N ALA A 231 6.53 -8.35 -6.92
CA ALA A 231 7.17 -9.38 -6.11
C ALA A 231 6.19 -10.50 -5.73
N ARG A 232 4.97 -10.17 -5.28
CA ARG A 232 3.94 -11.17 -4.94
C ARG A 232 3.47 -11.95 -6.16
N LEU A 233 3.18 -11.27 -7.27
CA LEU A 233 2.76 -11.88 -8.53
C LEU A 233 3.82 -12.86 -9.06
N LYS A 234 5.10 -12.45 -9.07
CA LYS A 234 6.21 -13.31 -9.51
C LYS A 234 6.35 -14.57 -8.66
N MET A 235 6.19 -14.49 -7.33
CA MET A 235 6.24 -15.69 -6.48
C MET A 235 5.02 -16.60 -6.67
N LEU A 236 3.86 -16.09 -7.12
CA LEU A 236 2.71 -16.88 -7.54
C LEU A 236 2.78 -17.34 -9.02
N GLY A 237 3.93 -17.12 -9.70
CA GLY A 237 4.13 -17.49 -11.10
C GLY A 237 3.29 -16.68 -12.09
N VAL A 238 2.79 -15.51 -11.71
CA VAL A 238 2.09 -14.58 -12.61
C VAL A 238 3.11 -13.58 -13.16
N ASP A 239 3.34 -13.59 -14.47
CA ASP A 239 4.29 -12.64 -15.06
C ASP A 239 3.72 -11.21 -15.10
N SER A 240 4.60 -10.23 -14.83
CA SER A 240 4.22 -8.84 -14.74
C SER A 240 5.33 -7.87 -15.14
N LEU A 241 4.96 -6.84 -15.89
CA LEU A 241 5.83 -5.74 -16.29
C LEU A 241 5.49 -4.47 -15.50
N ILE A 242 6.45 -3.93 -14.75
CA ILE A 242 6.35 -2.59 -14.18
C ILE A 242 6.84 -1.57 -15.21
N ILE A 243 6.09 -0.48 -15.41
CA ILE A 243 6.55 0.70 -16.16
C ILE A 243 6.65 1.92 -15.22
N ASP A 244 7.68 2.74 -15.39
CA ASP A 244 7.82 4.02 -14.68
C ASP A 244 8.43 5.10 -15.56
N LYS A 245 7.99 6.35 -15.38
CA LYS A 245 8.44 7.52 -16.14
C LYS A 245 9.78 8.10 -15.68
N ASN A 246 10.24 7.76 -14.47
CA ASN A 246 11.54 8.19 -13.96
C ASN A 246 12.66 7.36 -14.60
N GLU A 247 13.90 7.85 -14.55
CA GLU A 247 15.04 7.22 -15.23
C GLU A 247 15.59 6.01 -14.45
N SER A 248 15.51 6.04 -13.12
CA SER A 248 15.91 4.95 -12.23
C SER A 248 14.86 4.61 -11.17
N VAL A 249 14.79 3.34 -10.79
CA VAL A 249 13.90 2.85 -9.71
C VAL A 249 14.29 3.52 -8.39
N GLY A 250 13.31 4.05 -7.65
CA GLY A 250 13.56 4.83 -6.43
C GLY A 250 13.76 6.33 -6.65
N ASP A 251 13.72 6.83 -7.88
CA ASP A 251 13.76 8.27 -8.19
C ASP A 251 12.59 9.05 -7.58
N ASN A 252 11.44 8.39 -7.43
CA ASN A 252 10.29 8.92 -6.69
C ASN A 252 10.64 9.29 -5.23
N TRP A 253 11.70 8.70 -4.69
CA TRP A 253 12.31 9.03 -3.39
C TRP A 253 13.54 9.94 -3.53
N ARG A 254 14.51 9.65 -4.40
CA ARG A 254 15.72 10.49 -4.58
C ARG A 254 15.38 11.95 -4.90
N HIS A 255 14.38 12.18 -5.75
CA HIS A 255 13.96 13.53 -6.18
C HIS A 255 13.11 14.31 -5.14
N ARG A 256 12.88 13.75 -3.95
CA ARG A 256 12.27 14.50 -2.84
C ARG A 256 13.29 15.45 -2.18
N TYR A 257 12.80 16.40 -1.38
CA TYR A 257 13.59 17.42 -0.70
C TYR A 257 14.73 16.82 0.14
N ARG A 258 15.88 17.52 0.15
CA ARG A 258 17.19 16.99 0.57
C ARG A 258 17.20 16.36 1.97
N GLN A 259 16.46 16.92 2.92
CA GLN A 259 16.49 16.54 4.33
C GLN A 259 15.54 15.37 4.68
N LEU A 260 14.72 14.89 3.75
CA LEU A 260 13.66 13.90 4.03
C LEU A 260 14.21 12.58 4.57
N VAL A 261 13.69 12.23 5.73
CA VAL A 261 13.73 10.90 6.33
C VAL A 261 12.29 10.35 6.46
N LEU A 262 12.15 9.03 6.41
CA LEU A 262 10.91 8.30 6.66
C LEU A 262 10.39 8.56 8.09
N HIS A 263 9.06 8.49 8.23
CA HIS A 263 8.24 8.96 9.35
C HIS A 263 7.78 7.80 10.25
N ASP A 264 7.52 6.65 9.62
CA ASP A 264 7.27 5.35 10.24
C ASP A 264 8.65 4.72 10.61
N PRO A 265 8.73 3.87 11.64
CA PRO A 265 10.00 3.27 12.05
C PRO A 265 10.34 1.98 11.28
N VAL A 266 11.62 1.60 11.30
CA VAL A 266 12.22 0.48 10.54
C VAL A 266 11.49 -0.85 10.70
N TRP A 267 10.95 -1.13 11.89
CA TRP A 267 10.20 -2.35 12.23
C TRP A 267 8.82 -2.41 11.53
N TYR A 268 8.24 -1.26 11.18
CA TYR A 268 6.98 -1.15 10.44
C TYR A 268 7.19 -1.19 8.91
N ASP A 269 8.38 -0.80 8.44
CA ASP A 269 8.64 -0.39 7.05
C ASP A 269 9.13 -1.48 6.07
N HIS A 270 9.25 -2.74 6.50
CA HIS A 270 9.82 -3.81 5.68
C HIS A 270 9.08 -4.09 4.36
N MET A 271 9.78 -4.65 3.37
CA MET A 271 9.22 -5.12 2.10
C MET A 271 9.01 -6.65 2.13
N PRO A 272 8.10 -7.24 1.32
CA PRO A 272 7.89 -8.68 1.30
C PRO A 272 9.13 -9.40 0.73
N TYR A 273 9.43 -10.58 1.28
CA TYR A 273 10.58 -11.45 0.99
C TYR A 273 11.98 -10.88 1.33
N VAL A 274 12.15 -9.56 1.41
CA VAL A 274 13.42 -8.91 1.81
C VAL A 274 13.15 -7.82 2.84
N ASN A 275 13.47 -8.10 4.11
CA ASN A 275 13.40 -7.15 5.20
C ASN A 275 14.52 -6.10 5.10
N PHE A 276 14.39 -4.98 5.83
CA PHE A 276 15.46 -4.00 5.95
C PHE A 276 16.58 -4.55 6.87
N PRO A 277 17.86 -4.42 6.51
CA PRO A 277 18.98 -4.87 7.35
C PRO A 277 19.01 -4.25 8.75
N ALA A 278 19.23 -5.06 9.79
CA ALA A 278 19.15 -4.66 11.20
C ALA A 278 20.11 -3.53 11.66
N HIS A 279 21.09 -3.14 10.85
CA HIS A 279 21.97 -1.99 11.14
C HIS A 279 21.38 -0.64 10.68
N TRP A 280 20.18 -0.64 10.08
CA TRP A 280 19.56 0.57 9.55
C TRP A 280 19.15 1.55 10.66
N PRO A 281 19.16 2.86 10.39
CA PRO A 281 18.57 3.83 11.31
C PRO A 281 17.07 3.55 11.47
N ILE A 282 16.55 3.76 12.69
CA ILE A 282 15.13 3.57 13.02
C ILE A 282 14.24 4.32 12.02
N PHE A 283 14.65 5.51 11.59
CA PHE A 283 13.99 6.28 10.54
C PHE A 283 14.88 6.32 9.30
N THR A 284 14.38 5.82 8.16
CA THR A 284 15.20 5.58 6.94
C THR A 284 15.32 6.84 6.07
N PRO A 285 16.52 7.31 5.67
CA PRO A 285 16.66 8.45 4.75
C PRO A 285 16.15 8.15 3.32
N LYS A 286 15.58 9.15 2.61
CA LYS A 286 14.99 8.98 1.27
C LYS A 286 15.90 8.22 0.28
N ASP A 287 17.20 8.54 0.30
CA ASP A 287 18.17 8.00 -0.65
C ASP A 287 18.51 6.54 -0.31
N LYS A 288 18.52 6.18 0.97
CA LYS A 288 18.75 4.81 1.43
C LYS A 288 17.58 3.88 1.09
N LEU A 289 16.34 4.41 1.07
CA LEU A 289 15.18 3.68 0.56
C LEU A 289 15.25 3.49 -0.97
N ALA A 290 15.68 4.50 -1.71
CA ALA A 290 15.81 4.43 -3.17
C ALA A 290 16.84 3.39 -3.62
N GLU A 291 18.05 3.41 -3.05
CA GLU A 291 19.08 2.39 -3.29
C GLU A 291 18.57 0.98 -2.96
N PHE A 292 17.81 0.83 -1.86
CA PHE A 292 17.20 -0.45 -1.51
C PHE A 292 16.16 -0.90 -2.55
N PHE A 293 15.36 -0.01 -3.13
CA PHE A 293 14.42 -0.38 -4.21
C PHE A 293 15.16 -0.88 -5.46
N GLU A 294 16.29 -0.27 -5.83
CA GLU A 294 17.12 -0.79 -6.92
C GLU A 294 17.71 -2.16 -6.59
N CYS A 295 18.23 -2.36 -5.38
CA CYS A 295 18.69 -3.67 -4.92
C CYS A 295 17.55 -4.70 -4.90
N TYR A 296 16.34 -4.30 -4.48
CA TYR A 296 15.16 -5.16 -4.40
C TYR A 296 14.72 -5.69 -5.77
N VAL A 297 14.67 -4.81 -6.79
CA VAL A 297 14.42 -5.18 -8.19
C VAL A 297 15.48 -6.15 -8.72
N LYS A 298 16.76 -5.94 -8.37
CA LYS A 298 17.88 -6.80 -8.78
C LYS A 298 17.82 -8.17 -8.07
N MET A 299 17.57 -8.21 -6.75
CA MET A 299 17.52 -9.43 -5.94
C MET A 299 16.32 -10.34 -6.23
N LEU A 300 15.14 -9.76 -6.50
CA LEU A 300 13.94 -10.52 -6.89
C LEU A 300 13.77 -10.62 -8.42
N GLU A 301 14.70 -10.04 -9.19
CA GLU A 301 14.72 -10.05 -10.65
C GLU A 301 13.38 -9.60 -11.27
N LEU A 302 12.85 -8.46 -10.81
CA LEU A 302 11.57 -7.93 -11.29
C LEU A 302 11.72 -7.32 -12.69
N ASN A 303 10.70 -7.44 -13.55
CA ASN A 303 10.67 -6.79 -14.86
C ASN A 303 10.23 -5.33 -14.69
N VAL A 304 11.16 -4.39 -14.90
CA VAL A 304 10.91 -2.94 -14.78
C VAL A 304 11.44 -2.21 -16.00
N TRP A 305 10.59 -1.43 -16.64
CA TRP A 305 10.93 -0.52 -17.73
C TRP A 305 10.85 0.92 -17.21
N ASN A 306 12.02 1.49 -16.89
CA ASN A 306 12.18 2.91 -16.57
C ASN A 306 12.09 3.76 -17.84
N SER A 307 12.07 5.09 -17.68
CA SER A 307 11.96 6.07 -18.78
C SER A 307 10.79 5.78 -19.74
N THR A 308 9.73 5.17 -19.22
CA THR A 308 8.62 4.59 -20.00
C THR A 308 7.30 5.21 -19.58
N THR A 309 6.59 5.78 -20.55
CA THR A 309 5.27 6.37 -20.36
C THR A 309 4.20 5.56 -21.09
N LEU A 310 3.00 5.54 -20.53
CA LEU A 310 1.82 5.01 -21.21
C LEU A 310 1.37 6.01 -22.28
N THR A 311 1.12 5.54 -23.51
CA THR A 311 0.67 6.38 -24.64
C THR A 311 -0.77 6.11 -25.05
N SER A 312 -1.22 4.85 -24.96
CA SER A 312 -2.64 4.51 -25.02
C SER A 312 -2.95 3.29 -24.14
N CYS A 313 -4.20 3.21 -23.69
CA CYS A 313 -4.70 2.06 -22.97
C CYS A 313 -6.19 1.90 -23.25
N GLU A 314 -6.54 0.78 -23.88
CA GLU A 314 -7.92 0.46 -24.25
C GLU A 314 -8.30 -0.91 -23.70
N TRP A 315 -9.59 -1.12 -23.42
CA TRP A 315 -10.12 -2.39 -22.94
C TRP A 315 -10.99 -3.03 -24.03
N ASP A 316 -10.68 -4.29 -24.35
CA ASP A 316 -11.45 -5.12 -25.28
C ASP A 316 -12.47 -5.95 -24.50
N GLU A 317 -13.73 -5.50 -24.53
CA GLU A 317 -14.86 -6.18 -23.87
C GLU A 317 -15.10 -7.60 -24.41
N LYS A 318 -14.69 -7.91 -25.65
CA LYS A 318 -14.89 -9.21 -26.30
C LYS A 318 -13.80 -10.20 -25.86
N ASN A 319 -12.55 -9.77 -25.85
CA ASN A 319 -11.41 -10.62 -25.50
C ASN A 319 -11.06 -10.60 -24.00
N SER A 320 -11.68 -9.71 -23.21
CA SER A 320 -11.45 -9.56 -21.76
C SER A 320 -9.99 -9.29 -21.40
N ASN A 321 -9.31 -8.49 -22.23
CA ASN A 321 -7.95 -8.01 -22.02
C ASN A 321 -7.81 -6.54 -22.41
N TRP A 322 -6.66 -5.96 -22.08
CA TRP A 322 -6.30 -4.60 -22.48
C TRP A 322 -5.48 -4.62 -23.78
N THR A 323 -5.46 -3.50 -24.48
CA THR A 323 -4.41 -3.12 -25.43
C THR A 323 -3.65 -1.95 -24.81
N VAL A 324 -2.38 -2.14 -24.51
CA VAL A 324 -1.55 -1.22 -23.72
C VAL A 324 -0.34 -0.81 -24.55
N SER A 325 -0.32 0.42 -25.06
CA SER A 325 0.84 0.97 -25.76
C SER A 325 1.67 1.86 -24.83
N VAL A 326 2.99 1.64 -24.83
CA VAL A 326 3.96 2.40 -24.06
C VAL A 326 5.03 2.98 -24.97
N SER A 327 5.55 4.16 -24.61
CA SER A 327 6.73 4.78 -25.22
C SER A 327 7.88 4.73 -24.22
N ARG A 328 8.97 4.07 -24.59
CA ARG A 328 10.18 3.90 -23.80
C ARG A 328 11.32 4.71 -24.42
N LYS A 329 11.86 5.68 -23.67
CA LYS A 329 13.04 6.42 -24.10
C LYS A 329 14.30 5.55 -23.90
N GLN A 330 15.07 5.41 -24.96
CA GLN A 330 16.32 4.65 -25.01
C GLN A 330 17.54 5.55 -24.68
N GLY A 331 18.70 4.94 -24.45
CA GLY A 331 19.91 5.62 -23.96
C GLY A 331 20.55 6.61 -24.95
N ASP A 332 20.24 6.46 -26.23
CA ASP A 332 20.59 7.38 -27.33
C ASP A 332 19.62 8.58 -27.43
N GLY A 333 18.52 8.57 -26.66
CA GLY A 333 17.45 9.56 -26.72
C GLY A 333 16.31 9.22 -27.67
N ALA A 334 16.39 8.12 -28.44
CA ALA A 334 15.29 7.64 -29.27
C ALA A 334 14.11 7.17 -28.38
N SER A 335 12.93 7.03 -28.98
CA SER A 335 11.74 6.52 -28.29
C SER A 335 11.18 5.31 -29.03
N GLU A 336 11.21 4.15 -28.36
CA GLU A 336 10.61 2.90 -28.82
C GLU A 336 9.14 2.88 -28.39
N VAL A 337 8.21 2.69 -29.33
CA VAL A 337 6.80 2.44 -28.99
C VAL A 337 6.52 0.95 -29.09
N ARG A 338 5.93 0.37 -28.05
CA ARG A 338 5.54 -1.04 -28.00
C ARG A 338 4.15 -1.22 -27.42
N THR A 339 3.41 -2.20 -27.97
CA THR A 339 2.10 -2.61 -27.48
C THR A 339 2.18 -3.98 -26.80
N PHE A 340 1.37 -4.18 -25.77
CA PHE A 340 1.16 -5.44 -25.05
C PHE A 340 -0.34 -5.65 -24.79
N HIS A 341 -0.76 -6.89 -24.55
CA HIS A 341 -2.17 -7.27 -24.39
C HIS A 341 -2.50 -7.95 -23.03
N PRO A 342 -2.14 -7.34 -21.89
CA PRO A 342 -2.29 -7.95 -20.56
C PRO A 342 -3.77 -8.15 -20.19
N ARG A 343 -4.06 -9.13 -19.33
CA ARG A 343 -5.40 -9.29 -18.72
C ARG A 343 -5.65 -8.29 -17.60
N HIS A 344 -4.60 -7.85 -16.90
CA HIS A 344 -4.71 -6.98 -15.73
C HIS A 344 -3.83 -5.74 -15.81
N ILE A 345 -4.31 -4.64 -15.24
CA ILE A 345 -3.54 -3.43 -14.98
C ILE A 345 -3.63 -3.09 -13.48
N ILE A 346 -2.48 -2.78 -12.88
CA ILE A 346 -2.40 -2.24 -11.51
C ILE A 346 -1.90 -0.80 -11.59
N GLN A 347 -2.74 0.17 -11.26
CA GLN A 347 -2.29 1.55 -11.04
C GLN A 347 -1.60 1.64 -9.68
N ALA A 348 -0.28 1.78 -9.70
CA ALA A 348 0.59 1.77 -8.51
C ALA A 348 1.22 3.15 -8.18
N THR A 349 0.56 4.22 -8.62
CA THR A 349 1.08 5.60 -8.66
C THR A 349 1.17 6.33 -7.31
N GLY A 350 1.28 5.60 -6.19
CA GLY A 350 1.26 6.15 -4.82
C GLY A 350 -0.15 6.55 -4.34
N HIS A 351 -0.26 7.13 -3.14
CA HIS A 351 -1.55 7.47 -2.50
C HIS A 351 -2.25 8.67 -3.16
N SER A 352 -1.48 9.71 -3.51
CA SER A 352 -1.97 10.99 -4.02
C SER A 352 -2.17 11.03 -5.53
N GLY A 353 -3.11 11.87 -5.97
CA GLY A 353 -3.48 12.10 -7.35
C GLY A 353 -2.88 13.36 -7.98
N LYS A 354 -3.70 14.14 -8.68
CA LYS A 354 -3.33 15.51 -9.16
C LYS A 354 -3.05 16.43 -7.97
N MET A 355 -2.19 17.44 -8.15
CA MET A 355 -1.96 18.46 -7.13
C MET A 355 -3.15 19.44 -7.03
N LYS A 356 -3.53 19.83 -5.82
CA LYS A 356 -4.60 20.81 -5.57
C LYS A 356 -4.02 22.22 -5.43
N MET A 357 -3.68 22.82 -6.57
CA MET A 357 -3.46 24.27 -6.61
C MET A 357 -4.84 24.96 -6.51
N PRO A 358 -5.07 25.86 -5.54
CA PRO A 358 -6.28 26.69 -5.56
C PRO A 358 -6.17 27.72 -6.69
N TYR A 359 -7.31 28.14 -7.24
CA TYR A 359 -7.39 29.39 -7.99
C TYR A 359 -7.80 30.51 -7.03
N ILE A 360 -7.07 31.62 -7.06
CA ILE A 360 -7.27 32.82 -6.25
C ILE A 360 -7.02 34.01 -7.17
N THR A 361 -7.89 35.03 -7.11
CA THR A 361 -7.74 36.27 -7.89
C THR A 361 -6.37 36.90 -7.66
N GLY A 362 -5.71 37.35 -8.74
CA GLY A 362 -4.44 38.09 -8.65
C GLY A 362 -3.18 37.23 -8.64
N MET A 363 -3.28 35.89 -8.65
CA MET A 363 -2.11 34.98 -8.67
C MET A 363 -1.13 35.27 -9.81
N GLU A 364 -1.65 35.66 -10.96
CA GLU A 364 -0.91 36.05 -12.16
C GLU A 364 -0.11 37.37 -12.01
N ASN A 365 -0.45 38.21 -11.02
CA ASN A 365 0.18 39.51 -10.78
C ASN A 365 1.25 39.48 -9.68
N PHE A 366 1.55 38.32 -9.10
CA PHE A 366 2.53 38.18 -8.03
C PHE A 366 3.96 38.47 -8.51
N GLN A 367 4.59 39.50 -7.95
CA GLN A 367 5.94 39.99 -8.29
C GLN A 367 7.03 39.48 -7.33
N GLY A 368 6.68 38.60 -6.39
CA GLY A 368 7.67 37.89 -5.58
C GLY A 368 8.38 36.81 -6.39
N LYS A 369 9.46 36.28 -5.82
CA LYS A 369 10.39 35.35 -6.49
C LYS A 369 9.79 33.99 -6.84
N ARG A 370 8.84 33.49 -6.06
CA ARG A 370 8.26 32.15 -6.25
C ARG A 370 6.84 32.08 -5.69
N LEU A 371 5.89 31.74 -6.56
CA LEU A 371 4.56 31.25 -6.20
C LEU A 371 4.39 29.86 -6.81
N CYS A 372 4.21 28.81 -6.01
CA CYS A 372 4.05 27.45 -6.52
C CYS A 372 3.35 26.49 -5.54
N HIS A 373 2.98 25.30 -6.00
CA HIS A 373 2.52 24.22 -5.12
C HIS A 373 3.71 23.54 -4.42
N SER A 374 3.49 22.95 -3.24
CA SER A 374 4.52 22.25 -2.46
C SER A 374 5.24 21.10 -3.20
N SER A 375 4.63 20.53 -4.24
CA SER A 375 5.28 19.57 -5.16
C SER A 375 6.40 20.17 -6.00
N GLN A 376 6.39 21.49 -6.21
CA GLN A 376 7.35 22.25 -7.01
C GLN A 376 8.38 22.99 -6.13
N PHE A 377 8.27 22.89 -4.80
CA PHE A 377 9.22 23.50 -3.87
C PHE A 377 10.52 22.70 -3.81
N THR A 378 11.62 23.34 -4.23
CA THR A 378 12.97 22.75 -4.30
C THR A 378 13.84 22.98 -3.05
N GLY A 379 13.32 23.70 -2.04
CA GLY A 379 14.07 24.19 -0.88
C GLY A 379 14.10 25.71 -0.80
N ALA A 380 14.37 26.23 0.41
CA ALA A 380 14.55 27.66 0.69
C ALA A 380 15.99 28.13 0.45
N GLU A 381 16.18 29.41 0.10
CA GLU A 381 17.50 29.95 -0.19
C GLU A 381 18.29 30.27 1.09
N LYS A 382 19.55 29.80 1.18
CA LYS A 382 20.44 30.08 2.32
C LYS A 382 20.64 31.58 2.54
N ASN A 383 20.86 31.96 3.80
CA ASN A 383 21.25 33.31 4.23
C ASN A 383 20.22 34.40 3.87
N SER A 384 18.93 34.07 3.85
CA SER A 384 17.84 34.95 3.40
C SER A 384 17.24 35.80 4.51
N GLN A 385 18.10 36.39 5.35
CA GLN A 385 17.68 37.25 6.47
C GLN A 385 16.84 38.42 5.95
N GLY A 386 15.65 38.62 6.54
CA GLY A 386 14.73 39.70 6.17
C GLY A 386 13.84 39.43 4.94
N LYS A 387 14.01 38.32 4.22
CA LYS A 387 13.01 37.88 3.21
C LYS A 387 11.75 37.37 3.91
N LYS A 388 10.59 37.60 3.31
CA LYS A 388 9.29 37.15 3.84
C LYS A 388 8.76 35.97 3.02
N ALA A 389 8.23 34.95 3.70
CA ALA A 389 7.61 33.79 3.05
C ALA A 389 6.27 33.44 3.71
N ILE A 390 5.33 32.96 2.89
CA ILE A 390 4.05 32.43 3.33
C ILE A 390 3.90 30.97 2.87
N VAL A 391 3.43 30.11 3.77
CA VAL A 391 3.04 28.73 3.45
C VAL A 391 1.56 28.55 3.72
N VAL A 392 0.79 28.24 2.67
CA VAL A 392 -0.67 28.07 2.75
C VAL A 392 -1.01 26.59 2.97
N GLY A 393 -1.48 26.26 4.17
CA GLY A 393 -1.71 24.89 4.62
C GLY A 393 -1.12 24.64 6.01
N SER A 394 -1.46 23.50 6.63
CA SER A 394 -1.14 23.22 8.04
C SER A 394 -0.90 21.73 8.35
N CYS A 395 -0.47 20.93 7.36
CA CYS A 395 -0.13 19.50 7.51
C CYS A 395 1.37 19.26 7.28
N ASN A 396 1.84 18.02 7.14
CA ASN A 396 3.26 17.66 6.91
C ASN A 396 4.01 18.62 5.97
N SER A 397 3.59 18.72 4.71
CA SER A 397 4.27 19.57 3.71
C SER A 397 4.27 21.06 4.05
N ALA A 398 3.36 21.54 4.90
CA ALA A 398 3.38 22.94 5.34
C ALA A 398 4.43 23.16 6.43
N HIS A 399 4.52 22.24 7.40
CA HIS A 399 5.48 22.30 8.49
C HIS A 399 6.92 22.12 8.02
N ASP A 400 7.19 21.13 7.17
CA ASP A 400 8.53 20.87 6.63
C ASP A 400 9.07 22.07 5.83
N ILE A 401 8.22 22.69 5.00
CA ILE A 401 8.57 23.84 4.17
C ILE A 401 8.73 25.10 5.03
N ALA A 402 7.85 25.32 6.00
CA ALA A 402 7.97 26.44 6.94
C ALA A 402 9.23 26.33 7.81
N GLN A 403 9.59 25.12 8.27
CA GLN A 403 10.83 24.86 8.99
C GLN A 403 12.06 25.09 8.09
N ASP A 404 12.04 24.67 6.82
CA ASP A 404 13.17 24.88 5.92
C ASP A 404 13.39 26.38 5.66
N PHE A 405 12.33 27.17 5.43
CA PHE A 405 12.39 28.63 5.38
C PHE A 405 12.95 29.25 6.68
N GLN A 406 12.44 28.84 7.84
CA GLN A 406 12.88 29.32 9.16
C GLN A 406 14.40 29.11 9.33
N GLU A 407 14.89 27.90 9.05
CA GLU A 407 16.31 27.56 9.20
C GLU A 407 17.23 28.17 8.13
N LYS A 408 16.70 28.89 7.11
CA LYS A 408 17.51 29.75 6.22
C LYS A 408 17.40 31.24 6.51
N GLY A 409 16.62 31.64 7.52
CA GLY A 409 16.51 33.03 7.98
C GLY A 409 15.34 33.84 7.42
N TYR A 410 14.37 33.21 6.76
CA TYR A 410 13.16 33.92 6.33
C TYR A 410 12.25 34.24 7.53
N GLU A 411 11.58 35.39 7.46
CA GLU A 411 10.34 35.60 8.23
C GLU A 411 9.22 34.78 7.60
N ILE A 412 8.77 33.73 8.29
CA ILE A 412 7.84 32.74 7.77
C ILE A 412 6.48 32.80 8.51
N THR A 413 5.40 32.87 7.74
CA THR A 413 4.02 32.77 8.26
C THR A 413 3.29 31.57 7.65
N MET A 414 2.70 30.72 8.49
CA MET A 414 1.84 29.61 8.08
C MET A 414 0.37 30.04 8.12
N VAL A 415 -0.38 29.81 7.04
CA VAL A 415 -1.82 30.10 6.94
C VAL A 415 -2.62 28.84 7.23
N GLN A 416 -3.28 28.80 8.38
CA GLN A 416 -4.10 27.67 8.83
C GLN A 416 -5.59 27.97 8.70
N ARG A 417 -6.21 27.45 7.63
CA ARG A 417 -7.68 27.52 7.45
C ARG A 417 -8.46 26.60 8.40
N SER A 418 -7.90 25.46 8.81
CA SER A 418 -8.64 24.40 9.50
C SER A 418 -7.77 23.65 10.50
N THR A 419 -8.40 22.98 11.47
CA THR A 419 -7.68 22.29 12.55
C THR A 419 -6.82 21.13 12.03
N THR A 420 -5.67 20.93 12.68
CA THR A 420 -4.72 19.86 12.37
C THR A 420 -4.63 18.88 13.54
N CYS A 421 -4.66 17.58 13.27
CA CYS A 421 -4.31 16.57 14.27
C CYS A 421 -2.78 16.51 14.39
N VAL A 422 -2.22 17.17 15.40
CA VAL A 422 -0.76 17.17 15.67
C VAL A 422 -0.45 16.09 16.70
N ILE A 423 0.63 15.36 16.46
CA ILE A 423 1.16 14.31 17.35
C ILE A 423 2.68 14.26 17.18
N SER A 424 3.46 14.08 18.25
CA SER A 424 4.92 13.96 18.15
C SER A 424 5.36 12.59 17.63
N SER A 425 6.53 12.53 16.98
CA SER A 425 7.12 11.27 16.54
C SER A 425 7.33 10.28 17.71
N THR A 426 7.72 10.75 18.90
CA THR A 426 7.89 9.87 20.08
C THR A 426 6.55 9.38 20.64
N ALA A 427 5.48 10.17 20.57
CA ALA A 427 4.13 9.69 20.89
C ALA A 427 3.64 8.60 19.91
N ILE A 428 4.15 8.57 18.68
CA ILE A 428 3.91 7.47 17.73
C ILE A 428 4.73 6.23 18.10
N THR A 429 6.04 6.33 18.30
CA THR A 429 6.88 5.17 18.62
C THR A 429 6.57 4.57 19.99
N ASP A 430 6.53 5.41 21.02
CA ASP A 430 6.60 4.97 22.42
C ASP A 430 5.22 4.62 23.00
N ILE A 431 4.14 4.90 22.24
CA ILE A 431 2.74 4.66 22.62
C ILE A 431 1.95 4.06 21.46
N GLY A 432 2.01 4.64 20.26
CA GLY A 432 1.14 4.28 19.13
C GLY A 432 1.50 2.98 18.40
N LEU A 433 2.79 2.62 18.37
CA LEU A 433 3.33 1.42 17.71
C LEU A 433 3.88 0.38 18.70
N LYS A 434 3.91 0.73 19.98
CA LYS A 434 4.42 -0.10 21.08
C LYS A 434 3.70 -1.44 21.19
N GLY A 435 4.43 -2.49 21.56
CA GLY A 435 3.99 -3.88 21.61
C GLY A 435 3.87 -4.57 20.25
N LEU A 436 4.03 -3.85 19.13
CA LEU A 436 3.68 -4.35 17.79
C LEU A 436 4.73 -4.07 16.72
N TYR A 437 5.27 -2.85 16.67
CA TYR A 437 6.30 -2.43 15.72
C TYR A 437 7.40 -1.63 16.43
N GLU A 438 8.06 -2.28 17.40
CA GLU A 438 9.18 -1.76 18.18
C GLU A 438 10.37 -2.74 18.19
N GLU A 439 11.52 -2.32 18.73
CA GLU A 439 12.70 -3.18 18.88
C GLU A 439 12.39 -4.38 19.81
N GLY A 440 12.69 -5.59 19.36
CA GLY A 440 12.28 -6.82 20.06
C GLY A 440 10.78 -7.15 20.00
N GLY A 441 10.00 -6.42 19.20
CA GLY A 441 8.59 -6.71 18.93
C GLY A 441 8.35 -8.03 18.16
N PRO A 442 7.08 -8.39 17.91
CA PRO A 442 6.73 -9.59 17.15
C PRO A 442 7.28 -9.54 15.70
N PRO A 443 7.50 -10.69 15.03
CA PRO A 443 7.86 -10.72 13.62
C PRO A 443 6.87 -9.93 12.78
N VAL A 444 7.35 -9.11 11.83
CA VAL A 444 6.51 -8.12 11.12
C VAL A 444 5.26 -8.71 10.44
N ALA A 445 5.32 -9.97 10.00
CA ALA A 445 4.16 -10.67 9.42
C ALA A 445 3.07 -11.01 10.48
N ASP A 446 3.47 -11.34 11.71
CA ASP A 446 2.53 -11.54 12.83
C ASP A 446 1.98 -10.19 13.33
N ALA A 447 2.83 -9.15 13.32
CA ALA A 447 2.42 -7.78 13.62
C ALA A 447 1.33 -7.27 12.66
N ASP A 448 1.53 -7.48 11.35
CA ASP A 448 0.56 -7.13 10.30
C ASP A 448 -0.77 -7.88 10.45
N LEU A 449 -0.74 -9.16 10.82
CA LEU A 449 -1.96 -9.94 11.09
C LEU A 449 -2.72 -9.42 12.32
N LEU A 450 -2.01 -9.00 13.37
CA LEU A 450 -2.61 -8.40 14.57
C LEU A 450 -3.21 -7.01 14.29
N LEU A 451 -2.54 -6.19 13.47
CA LEU A 451 -3.00 -4.87 13.07
C LEU A 451 -4.20 -4.97 12.11
N HIS A 452 -3.99 -5.56 10.94
CA HIS A 452 -4.98 -5.56 9.85
C HIS A 452 -6.11 -6.56 10.07
N GLY A 453 -5.90 -7.63 10.85
CA GLY A 453 -6.97 -8.54 11.25
C GLY A 453 -7.96 -7.95 12.27
N THR A 454 -7.59 -6.86 12.96
CA THR A 454 -8.49 -6.18 13.89
C THR A 454 -9.59 -5.43 13.12
N PRO A 455 -10.89 -5.68 13.37
CA PRO A 455 -11.99 -4.97 12.72
C PRO A 455 -11.89 -3.45 12.93
N THR A 456 -12.13 -2.66 11.87
CA THR A 456 -11.93 -1.20 11.92
C THR A 456 -12.72 -0.47 13.03
N PRO A 457 -13.98 -0.83 13.36
CA PRO A 457 -14.67 -0.25 14.51
C PRO A 457 -13.96 -0.49 15.86
N VAL A 458 -13.34 -1.66 16.02
CA VAL A 458 -12.56 -2.04 17.23
C VAL A 458 -11.21 -1.33 17.23
N MET A 459 -10.52 -1.27 16.08
CA MET A 459 -9.32 -0.47 15.91
C MET A 459 -9.58 1.00 16.25
N LYS A 460 -10.76 1.55 15.89
CA LYS A 460 -11.13 2.92 16.22
C LYS A 460 -11.29 3.13 17.72
N ALA A 461 -11.88 2.17 18.44
CA ALA A 461 -11.99 2.22 19.90
C ALA A 461 -10.61 2.16 20.58
N LEU A 462 -9.71 1.29 20.12
CA LEU A 462 -8.31 1.25 20.57
C LEU A 462 -7.59 2.59 20.32
N GLN A 463 -7.78 3.17 19.13
CA GLN A 463 -7.16 4.44 18.75
C GLN A 463 -7.70 5.64 19.56
N VAL A 464 -8.93 5.60 20.09
CA VAL A 464 -9.40 6.62 21.08
C VAL A 464 -8.59 6.54 22.38
N HIS A 465 -8.34 5.34 22.90
CA HIS A 465 -7.50 5.18 24.10
C HIS A 465 -6.05 5.65 23.82
N ILE A 466 -5.44 5.15 22.74
CA ILE A 466 -4.07 5.49 22.34
C ILE A 466 -3.91 7.01 22.17
N THR A 467 -4.83 7.65 21.45
CA THR A 467 -4.83 9.12 21.25
C THR A 467 -4.95 9.88 22.58
N SER A 468 -5.72 9.36 23.56
CA SER A 468 -5.79 9.96 24.90
C SER A 468 -4.43 9.94 25.62
N GLN A 469 -3.66 8.84 25.52
CA GLN A 469 -2.33 8.77 26.11
C GLN A 469 -1.32 9.65 25.36
N GLN A 470 -1.38 9.67 24.03
CA GLN A 470 -0.55 10.53 23.18
C GLN A 470 -0.81 12.02 23.45
N ALA A 471 -2.06 12.43 23.61
CA ALA A 471 -2.42 13.82 23.98
C ALA A 471 -1.98 14.22 25.40
N LYS A 472 -1.84 13.25 26.34
CA LYS A 472 -1.24 13.51 27.66
C LYS A 472 0.28 13.70 27.55
N HIS A 473 0.96 12.84 26.78
CA HIS A 473 2.40 12.95 26.49
C HIS A 473 2.72 14.30 25.82
N ASP A 474 1.99 14.63 24.74
CA ASP A 474 2.20 15.84 23.94
C ASP A 474 1.58 17.11 24.57
N LYS A 475 0.99 17.04 25.78
CA LYS A 475 0.18 18.13 26.35
C LYS A 475 0.89 19.49 26.31
N LYS A 476 2.18 19.54 26.67
CA LYS A 476 2.97 20.78 26.66
C LYS A 476 3.11 21.38 25.25
N LEU A 477 3.22 20.54 24.23
CA LEU A 477 3.31 20.95 22.83
C LEU A 477 1.94 21.45 22.33
N LEU A 478 0.88 20.70 22.60
CA LEU A 478 -0.49 21.04 22.20
C LEU A 478 -1.01 22.32 22.88
N ASP A 479 -0.79 22.47 24.19
CA ASP A 479 -1.08 23.71 24.94
C ASP A 479 -0.28 24.91 24.40
N GLY A 480 0.95 24.67 23.93
CA GLY A 480 1.82 25.69 23.33
C GLY A 480 1.33 26.13 21.95
N LEU A 481 0.91 25.18 21.11
CA LEU A 481 0.38 25.45 19.77
C LEU A 481 -0.90 26.30 19.84
N ASP A 482 -1.83 25.96 20.73
CA ASP A 482 -3.08 26.71 20.87
C ASP A 482 -2.84 28.17 21.31
N LYS A 483 -1.88 28.37 22.23
CA LYS A 483 -1.40 29.70 22.67
C LYS A 483 -0.70 30.48 21.56
N ALA A 484 0.01 29.80 20.66
CA ALA A 484 0.61 30.39 19.46
C ALA A 484 -0.41 30.65 18.33
N GLY A 485 -1.71 30.40 18.59
CA GLY A 485 -2.79 30.61 17.62
C GLY A 485 -3.00 29.45 16.64
N PHE A 486 -2.21 28.36 16.74
CA PHE A 486 -2.36 27.18 15.89
C PHE A 486 -3.38 26.21 16.49
N LYS A 487 -4.52 26.02 15.80
CA LYS A 487 -5.64 25.23 16.32
C LYS A 487 -5.49 23.75 15.98
N VAL A 488 -5.44 22.92 17.02
CA VAL A 488 -5.30 21.47 16.93
C VAL A 488 -6.66 20.75 17.02
N ASP A 489 -6.70 19.47 16.65
CA ASP A 489 -7.81 18.55 16.95
C ASP A 489 -7.32 17.13 17.25
N SER A 490 -8.19 16.28 17.79
CA SER A 490 -7.86 14.89 18.16
C SER A 490 -8.37 13.87 17.13
N GLY A 491 -8.60 14.26 15.88
CA GLY A 491 -9.19 13.41 14.84
C GLY A 491 -10.68 13.08 15.05
N PRO A 492 -11.26 12.23 14.19
CA PRO A 492 -12.68 11.88 14.26
C PRO A 492 -12.98 11.11 15.55
N ASN A 493 -13.95 11.57 16.33
CA ASN A 493 -14.33 10.97 17.62
C ASN A 493 -13.18 10.84 18.64
N GLY A 494 -12.09 11.61 18.50
CA GLY A 494 -10.91 11.50 19.37
C GLY A 494 -9.96 10.35 19.02
N SER A 495 -10.09 9.72 17.84
CA SER A 495 -9.28 8.56 17.40
C SER A 495 -8.03 8.92 16.58
N GLY A 496 -7.58 10.17 16.67
CA GLY A 496 -6.21 10.59 16.32
C GLY A 496 -5.82 10.47 14.86
N LEU A 497 -4.51 10.40 14.63
CA LEU A 497 -3.90 10.41 13.30
C LEU A 497 -4.30 9.19 12.47
N PHE A 498 -4.28 7.99 13.05
CA PHE A 498 -4.45 6.72 12.33
C PHE A 498 -5.79 6.69 11.59
N MET A 499 -6.89 6.96 12.31
CA MET A 499 -8.23 7.00 11.73
C MET A 499 -8.43 8.20 10.80
N LYS A 500 -7.90 9.37 11.15
CA LYS A 500 -7.97 10.56 10.30
C LYS A 500 -7.26 10.37 8.96
N TYR A 501 -6.14 9.65 8.92
CA TYR A 501 -5.43 9.30 7.69
C TYR A 501 -6.28 8.40 6.78
N PHE A 502 -6.76 7.25 7.26
CA PHE A 502 -7.55 6.34 6.41
C PHE A 502 -8.92 6.92 6.00
N GLN A 503 -9.55 7.71 6.86
CA GLN A 503 -10.84 8.36 6.56
C GLN A 503 -10.75 9.57 5.64
N ARG A 504 -9.67 10.38 5.69
CA ARG A 504 -9.59 11.71 5.05
C ARG A 504 -8.37 11.90 4.11
N GLY A 505 -7.33 11.07 4.22
CA GLY A 505 -6.07 11.23 3.49
C GLY A 505 -5.19 12.41 3.95
N GLY A 506 -5.55 13.11 5.02
CA GLY A 506 -4.84 14.32 5.45
C GLY A 506 -5.51 15.06 6.61
N GLY A 507 -5.02 16.26 6.92
CA GLY A 507 -5.46 17.04 8.08
C GLY A 507 -4.71 16.72 9.38
N TYR A 508 -3.51 16.14 9.29
CA TYR A 508 -2.65 15.80 10.43
C TYR A 508 -1.22 16.30 10.22
N TYR A 509 -0.43 16.32 11.29
CA TYR A 509 1.02 16.50 11.26
C TYR A 509 1.69 15.58 12.29
N ILE A 510 2.80 14.96 11.89
CA ILE A 510 3.71 14.23 12.79
C ILE A 510 4.86 15.18 13.12
N ASP A 511 4.89 15.70 14.35
CA ASP A 511 5.90 16.67 14.76
C ASP A 511 7.27 16.05 14.99
N VAL A 512 8.25 16.73 14.40
CA VAL A 512 9.69 16.48 14.51
C VAL A 512 10.48 17.77 14.76
N GLY A 513 9.79 18.84 15.20
CA GLY A 513 10.39 20.08 15.68
C GLY A 513 9.78 21.37 15.10
N ALA A 514 9.03 21.28 14.00
CA ALA A 514 8.38 22.45 13.42
C ALA A 514 7.28 23.03 14.33
N SER A 515 6.56 22.17 15.06
CA SER A 515 5.56 22.62 16.04
C SER A 515 6.20 23.40 17.17
N GLN A 516 7.36 22.96 17.69
CA GLN A 516 8.10 23.75 18.68
C GLN A 516 8.56 25.10 18.13
N MET A 517 8.85 25.23 16.82
CA MET A 517 9.14 26.54 16.22
C MET A 517 7.92 27.46 16.15
N ILE A 518 6.71 26.91 16.02
CA ILE A 518 5.45 27.66 16.16
C ILE A 518 5.26 28.10 17.62
N VAL A 519 5.45 27.20 18.59
CA VAL A 519 5.38 27.51 20.04
C VAL A 519 6.40 28.59 20.44
N ASP A 520 7.59 28.55 19.87
CA ASP A 520 8.66 29.55 20.07
C ASP A 520 8.42 30.90 19.35
N GLY A 521 7.32 31.04 18.59
CA GLY A 521 7.03 32.23 17.77
C GLY A 521 7.94 32.44 16.56
N LYS A 522 8.79 31.45 16.23
CA LYS A 522 9.75 31.49 15.10
C LYS A 522 9.08 31.21 13.74
N ILE A 523 7.92 30.55 13.77
CA ILE A 523 6.98 30.43 12.65
C ILE A 523 5.69 31.12 13.08
N LYS A 524 5.34 32.23 12.42
CA LYS A 524 4.11 32.99 12.69
C LYS A 524 2.90 32.20 12.15
N VAL A 525 1.71 32.39 12.72
CA VAL A 525 0.48 31.70 12.29
C VAL A 525 -0.63 32.71 12.01
N LYS A 526 -1.26 32.60 10.83
CA LYS A 526 -2.50 33.30 10.46
C LYS A 526 -3.60 32.25 10.37
N GLN A 527 -4.50 32.24 11.37
CA GLN A 527 -5.50 31.18 11.53
C GLN A 527 -6.92 31.67 11.17
N GLY A 528 -7.73 30.77 10.62
CA GLY A 528 -9.19 30.91 10.54
C GLY A 528 -9.74 31.87 9.49
N GLN A 529 -8.89 32.38 8.60
CA GLN A 529 -9.28 33.32 7.54
C GLN A 529 -9.07 32.70 6.15
N GLU A 530 -10.00 32.96 5.23
CA GLU A 530 -9.84 32.60 3.82
C GLU A 530 -8.97 33.65 3.11
N ILE A 531 -8.30 33.25 2.04
CA ILE A 531 -7.54 34.16 1.19
C ILE A 531 -8.51 34.75 0.15
N ALA A 532 -8.62 36.07 0.11
CA ALA A 532 -9.47 36.79 -0.82
C ALA A 532 -8.76 37.08 -2.16
N GLU A 533 -7.47 37.41 -2.10
CA GLU A 533 -6.69 37.91 -3.24
C GLU A 533 -5.20 37.63 -3.04
N VAL A 534 -4.47 37.36 -4.12
CA VAL A 534 -3.00 37.40 -4.15
C VAL A 534 -2.57 38.78 -4.62
N LEU A 535 -1.83 39.48 -3.77
CA LEU A 535 -1.33 40.82 -4.03
C LEU A 535 0.02 40.76 -4.75
N PRO A 536 0.46 41.81 -5.47
CA PRO A 536 1.77 41.85 -6.12
C PRO A 536 2.96 41.51 -5.21
N ARG A 537 2.83 41.71 -3.90
CA ARG A 537 3.84 41.36 -2.89
C ARG A 537 3.27 40.64 -1.66
N GLY A 538 2.19 39.87 -1.78
CA GLY A 538 1.61 39.22 -0.60
C GLY A 538 0.28 38.51 -0.80
N LEU A 539 -0.45 38.31 0.29
CA LEU A 539 -1.82 37.79 0.34
C LEU A 539 -2.75 38.76 1.08
N LYS A 540 -4.00 38.84 0.63
CA LYS A 540 -5.11 39.53 1.31
C LYS A 540 -6.13 38.52 1.83
N PHE A 541 -6.68 38.77 3.01
CA PHE A 541 -7.58 37.85 3.71
C PHE A 541 -9.02 38.36 3.77
N SER A 542 -9.95 37.46 4.07
CA SER A 542 -11.38 37.75 4.24
C SER A 542 -11.72 38.78 5.32
N ASP A 543 -10.83 39.00 6.29
CA ASP A 543 -10.92 40.05 7.32
C ASP A 543 -10.32 41.41 6.87
N GLY A 544 -9.89 41.53 5.62
CA GLY A 544 -9.26 42.73 5.06
C GLY A 544 -7.79 42.92 5.47
N SER A 545 -7.22 42.02 6.28
CA SER A 545 -5.79 42.07 6.61
C SER A 545 -4.91 41.54 5.47
N GLU A 546 -3.66 41.95 5.46
CA GLU A 546 -2.69 41.63 4.41
C GLU A 546 -1.39 41.07 5.03
N LEU A 547 -0.71 40.18 4.31
CA LEU A 547 0.60 39.64 4.67
C LEU A 547 1.56 39.77 3.48
N GLU A 548 2.67 40.46 3.68
CA GLU A 548 3.73 40.58 2.67
C GLU A 548 4.53 39.27 2.50
N ALA A 549 4.94 38.97 1.26
CA ALA A 549 5.77 37.83 0.93
C ALA A 549 6.64 38.06 -0.33
N ASP A 550 7.89 37.62 -0.27
CA ASP A 550 8.74 37.38 -1.44
C ASP A 550 8.45 36.00 -2.06
N GLU A 551 7.96 35.03 -1.26
CA GLU A 551 7.63 33.69 -1.73
C GLU A 551 6.34 33.15 -1.09
N ILE A 552 5.47 32.53 -1.90
CA ILE A 552 4.19 31.95 -1.45
C ILE A 552 4.12 30.49 -1.90
N ILE A 553 4.10 29.55 -0.94
CA ILE A 553 4.04 28.11 -1.23
C ILE A 553 2.68 27.54 -0.81
N PHE A 554 1.94 27.01 -1.77
CA PHE A 554 0.67 26.34 -1.51
C PHE A 554 0.91 24.88 -1.12
N ALA A 555 0.79 24.57 0.16
CA ALA A 555 0.83 23.23 0.74
C ALA A 555 -0.60 22.64 0.86
N THR A 556 -1.39 22.84 -0.19
CA THR A 556 -2.84 22.61 -0.25
C THR A 556 -3.24 21.17 -0.62
N GLY A 557 -2.28 20.33 -1.01
CA GLY A 557 -2.44 18.88 -1.07
C GLY A 557 -2.78 18.34 -2.45
N TYR A 558 -3.57 17.27 -2.50
CA TYR A 558 -3.79 16.49 -3.72
C TYR A 558 -5.24 15.97 -3.82
N ASP A 559 -5.61 15.52 -5.02
CA ASP A 559 -6.69 14.57 -5.22
C ASP A 559 -6.28 13.13 -4.86
N ASN A 560 -7.20 12.18 -5.01
CA ASN A 560 -6.94 10.76 -4.86
C ASN A 560 -6.49 10.12 -6.20
N MET A 561 -6.10 8.84 -6.19
CA MET A 561 -5.55 8.13 -7.35
C MET A 561 -6.46 8.16 -8.60
N ARG A 562 -7.80 8.22 -8.41
CA ARG A 562 -8.79 8.27 -9.51
C ARG A 562 -8.61 9.49 -10.43
N SER A 563 -8.13 10.61 -9.88
CA SER A 563 -7.78 11.80 -10.68
C SER A 563 -6.60 11.58 -11.64
N GLN A 564 -5.72 10.61 -11.36
CA GLN A 564 -4.62 10.20 -12.25
C GLN A 564 -5.06 9.08 -13.20
N THR A 565 -6.03 8.24 -12.82
CA THR A 565 -6.67 7.27 -13.75
C THR A 565 -7.20 7.99 -14.99
N ARG A 566 -7.84 9.15 -14.81
CA ARG A 566 -8.32 10.01 -15.91
C ARG A 566 -7.22 10.59 -16.79
N VAL A 567 -6.01 10.79 -16.25
CA VAL A 567 -4.84 11.28 -17.02
C VAL A 567 -4.19 10.14 -17.81
N LEU A 568 -4.14 8.94 -17.22
CA LEU A 568 -3.42 7.80 -17.77
C LEU A 568 -4.27 6.98 -18.74
N LEU A 569 -5.56 6.81 -18.45
CA LEU A 569 -6.49 5.87 -19.12
C LEU A 569 -7.74 6.57 -19.71
N GLY A 570 -7.78 7.91 -19.66
CA GLY A 570 -8.90 8.71 -20.16
C GLY A 570 -10.20 8.58 -19.36
N ASP A 571 -11.22 9.30 -19.83
CA ASP A 571 -12.52 9.41 -19.15
C ASP A 571 -13.28 8.07 -19.11
N LYS A 572 -13.34 7.35 -20.24
CA LYS A 572 -14.06 6.06 -20.39
C LYS A 572 -13.71 5.03 -19.30
N ILE A 573 -12.46 5.01 -18.84
CA ILE A 573 -12.02 4.12 -17.76
C ILE A 573 -12.21 4.78 -16.38
N ALA A 574 -11.86 6.06 -16.24
CA ALA A 574 -11.99 6.82 -14.99
C ALA A 574 -13.45 6.99 -14.48
N ASP A 575 -14.43 6.91 -15.39
CA ASP A 575 -15.86 6.97 -15.07
C ASP A 575 -16.46 5.60 -14.72
N LYS A 576 -15.84 4.50 -15.17
CA LYS A 576 -16.21 3.13 -14.79
C LYS A 576 -15.67 2.70 -13.41
N VAL A 577 -14.59 3.33 -12.91
CA VAL A 577 -13.97 2.95 -11.63
C VAL A 577 -14.59 3.63 -10.42
N SER A 578 -14.74 2.88 -9.33
CA SER A 578 -15.23 3.36 -8.04
C SER A 578 -14.21 4.22 -7.29
N ASP A 579 -14.64 4.92 -6.24
CA ASP A 579 -13.78 5.86 -5.52
C ASP A 579 -12.80 5.18 -4.55
N VAL A 580 -11.53 5.56 -4.63
CA VAL A 580 -10.43 5.05 -3.79
C VAL A 580 -10.35 5.73 -2.42
N TRP A 581 -9.74 5.02 -1.46
CA TRP A 581 -9.55 5.42 -0.06
C TRP A 581 -10.85 5.70 0.71
N GLY A 582 -10.75 5.91 2.02
CA GLY A 582 -11.91 5.90 2.91
C GLY A 582 -12.49 4.49 3.14
N TYR A 583 -13.45 4.41 4.05
CA TYR A 583 -14.12 3.17 4.45
C TYR A 583 -15.52 3.06 3.85
N ASN A 584 -15.95 1.82 3.55
CA ASN A 584 -17.36 1.44 3.35
C ASN A 584 -18.07 1.23 4.70
N ASP A 585 -19.37 0.91 4.70
CA ASP A 585 -20.18 0.71 5.91
C ASP A 585 -19.72 -0.45 6.81
N GLU A 586 -19.05 -1.46 6.24
CA GLU A 586 -18.45 -2.56 7.01
C GLU A 586 -17.15 -2.13 7.74
N GLY A 587 -16.52 -1.03 7.32
CA GLY A 587 -15.21 -0.60 7.83
C GLY A 587 -14.02 -1.16 7.06
N GLU A 588 -14.23 -1.77 5.90
CA GLU A 588 -13.17 -2.07 4.95
C GLU A 588 -12.80 -0.83 4.14
N ILE A 589 -11.52 -0.69 3.77
CA ILE A 589 -11.14 0.32 2.78
C ILE A 589 -11.87 0.00 1.47
N ARG A 590 -12.28 1.03 0.71
CA ARG A 590 -13.01 0.88 -0.57
C ARG A 590 -12.13 0.28 -1.69
N THR A 591 -12.11 0.91 -2.86
CA THR A 591 -11.51 0.50 -4.16
C THR A 591 -9.98 0.23 -4.16
N MET A 592 -9.32 0.20 -3.00
CA MET A 592 -7.90 -0.17 -2.90
C MET A 592 -7.76 -1.69 -2.72
N TRP A 593 -6.82 -2.29 -3.45
CA TRP A 593 -6.38 -3.69 -3.26
C TRP A 593 -7.42 -4.79 -3.54
N GLN A 594 -8.59 -4.42 -4.06
CA GLN A 594 -9.69 -5.28 -4.45
C GLN A 594 -10.36 -4.75 -5.73
N ASP A 595 -11.55 -5.25 -6.07
CA ASP A 595 -12.29 -4.82 -7.27
C ASP A 595 -12.39 -3.28 -7.39
N SER A 596 -12.06 -2.77 -8.57
CA SER A 596 -12.13 -1.34 -8.89
C SER A 596 -13.48 -0.88 -9.45
N GLY A 597 -14.41 -1.80 -9.68
CA GLY A 597 -15.59 -1.60 -10.52
C GLY A 597 -15.34 -2.02 -11.98
N HIS A 598 -14.14 -1.76 -12.52
CA HIS A 598 -13.73 -2.22 -13.85
C HIS A 598 -13.18 -3.66 -13.81
N GLN A 599 -13.33 -4.43 -14.88
CA GLN A 599 -12.69 -5.75 -15.00
C GLN A 599 -11.19 -5.59 -15.29
N GLY A 600 -10.33 -6.44 -14.72
CA GLY A 600 -8.90 -6.41 -14.99
C GLY A 600 -8.18 -5.11 -14.60
N PHE A 601 -8.74 -4.28 -13.72
CA PHE A 601 -8.11 -3.04 -13.25
C PHE A 601 -8.12 -2.96 -11.72
N TYR A 602 -7.00 -2.54 -11.13
CA TYR A 602 -6.81 -2.49 -9.68
C TYR A 602 -6.00 -1.26 -9.26
N PHE A 603 -6.30 -0.73 -8.08
CA PHE A 603 -5.46 0.27 -7.41
C PHE A 603 -4.60 -0.40 -6.33
N HIS A 604 -3.31 -0.09 -6.30
CA HIS A 604 -2.41 -0.55 -5.23
C HIS A 604 -1.45 0.55 -4.77
N GLY A 605 -1.14 0.58 -3.49
CA GLY A 605 -0.36 1.65 -2.88
C GLY A 605 -0.62 1.82 -1.39
N GLY A 606 0.01 2.85 -0.81
CA GLY A 606 0.05 3.11 0.62
C GLY A 606 1.46 3.44 1.11
N ASN A 607 1.68 3.40 2.42
CA ASN A 607 3.03 3.30 3.01
C ASN A 607 3.52 1.84 2.96
N LEU A 608 4.72 1.58 3.46
CA LEU A 608 5.41 0.31 3.22
C LEU A 608 4.68 -0.89 3.85
N ALA A 609 4.14 -0.76 5.06
CA ALA A 609 3.33 -1.82 5.68
C ALA A 609 2.04 -2.14 4.90
N THR A 610 1.25 -1.13 4.55
CA THR A 610 0.00 -1.36 3.80
C THR A 610 0.29 -1.95 2.41
N ALA A 611 1.38 -1.55 1.75
CA ALA A 611 1.83 -2.19 0.52
C ALA A 611 2.30 -3.65 0.72
N ARG A 612 3.13 -3.93 1.75
CA ARG A 612 3.64 -5.27 2.10
C ARG A 612 2.52 -6.28 2.37
N TYR A 613 1.49 -5.83 3.10
CA TYR A 613 0.35 -6.65 3.47
C TYR A 613 -0.61 -6.86 2.29
N TYR A 614 -1.21 -5.78 1.78
CA TYR A 614 -2.28 -5.89 0.77
C TYR A 614 -1.79 -6.35 -0.61
N SER A 615 -0.48 -6.27 -0.91
CA SER A 615 0.07 -6.87 -2.13
C SER A 615 -0.19 -8.39 -2.21
N LYS A 616 -0.16 -9.14 -1.09
CA LYS A 616 -0.51 -10.56 -1.10
C LYS A 616 -2.00 -10.74 -1.44
N ILE A 617 -2.85 -9.96 -0.76
CA ILE A 617 -4.31 -9.99 -0.93
C ILE A 617 -4.70 -9.70 -2.40
N LEU A 618 -4.08 -8.71 -3.03
CA LEU A 618 -4.31 -8.41 -4.45
C LEU A 618 -3.75 -9.50 -5.38
N ALA A 619 -2.53 -9.99 -5.14
CA ALA A 619 -1.92 -11.01 -5.99
C ALA A 619 -2.65 -12.36 -5.91
N LEU A 620 -3.24 -12.73 -4.76
CA LEU A 620 -4.09 -13.91 -4.62
C LEU A 620 -5.41 -13.78 -5.41
N GLN A 621 -6.04 -12.60 -5.43
CA GLN A 621 -7.23 -12.35 -6.28
C GLN A 621 -6.90 -12.49 -7.78
N ILE A 622 -5.78 -11.90 -8.22
CA ILE A 622 -5.33 -11.99 -9.62
C ILE A 622 -4.99 -13.45 -9.97
N LYS A 623 -4.20 -14.15 -9.15
CA LYS A 623 -3.88 -15.57 -9.36
C LYS A 623 -5.14 -16.44 -9.43
N ALA A 624 -6.11 -16.22 -8.54
CA ALA A 624 -7.38 -16.95 -8.58
C ALA A 624 -8.19 -16.69 -9.86
N GLN A 625 -8.08 -15.50 -10.46
CA GLN A 625 -8.71 -15.21 -11.76
C GLN A 625 -7.99 -15.90 -12.93
N GLU A 626 -6.66 -15.88 -12.92
CA GLU A 626 -5.83 -16.53 -13.93
C GLU A 626 -6.04 -18.05 -13.98
N GLU A 627 -6.17 -18.69 -12.82
CA GLU A 627 -6.45 -20.13 -12.71
C GLU A 627 -7.97 -20.45 -12.80
N GLY A 628 -8.82 -19.45 -13.08
CA GLY A 628 -10.28 -19.59 -13.21
C GLY A 628 -11.05 -19.90 -11.91
N ILE A 629 -10.34 -20.11 -10.79
CA ILE A 629 -10.88 -20.33 -9.44
C ILE A 629 -11.85 -19.20 -9.05
N TYR A 630 -11.55 -17.95 -9.41
CA TYR A 630 -12.42 -16.79 -9.26
C TYR A 630 -12.78 -16.24 -10.65
N ARG A 631 -14.05 -15.91 -10.89
CA ARG A 631 -14.47 -15.10 -12.04
C ARG A 631 -15.34 -13.96 -11.57
N LYS A 632 -14.98 -12.73 -11.95
CA LYS A 632 -15.86 -11.55 -11.77
C LYS A 632 -17.02 -11.66 -12.76
N SER A 633 -18.25 -11.42 -12.29
CA SER A 633 -19.40 -11.27 -13.19
C SER A 633 -19.25 -9.99 -14.01
N ALA A 634 -19.52 -10.06 -15.33
CA ALA A 634 -19.64 -8.88 -16.18
C ALA A 634 -20.87 -8.01 -15.82
N VAL A 635 -21.81 -8.54 -15.03
CA VAL A 635 -23.03 -7.88 -14.59
C VAL A 635 -23.14 -7.97 -13.06
N ALA A 636 -22.80 -6.87 -12.37
CA ALA A 636 -23.38 -6.44 -11.10
C ALA A 636 -22.68 -5.17 -10.58
N SER A 637 -23.37 -4.03 -10.69
CA SER A 637 -23.06 -2.85 -9.88
C SER A 637 -23.68 -3.06 -8.49
N TYR A 638 -22.91 -3.56 -7.52
CA TYR A 638 -23.44 -3.86 -6.18
C TYR A 638 -23.70 -2.60 -5.34
N ALA A 639 -24.77 -1.89 -5.68
CA ALA A 639 -25.46 -0.94 -4.80
C ALA A 639 -26.84 -1.53 -4.46
N GLU A 640 -27.02 -1.89 -3.18
CA GLU A 640 -28.31 -2.16 -2.52
C GLU A 640 -29.36 -3.03 -3.26
N THR A 641 -29.09 -4.34 -3.45
CA THR A 641 -30.13 -5.41 -3.39
C THR A 641 -29.48 -6.80 -3.24
N PRO A 642 -30.19 -7.83 -2.75
CA PRO A 642 -29.66 -9.18 -2.61
C PRO A 642 -29.92 -10.04 -3.85
N ASP A 643 -29.04 -11.02 -4.10
CA ASP A 643 -29.17 -11.94 -5.22
C ASP A 643 -30.46 -12.79 -5.15
N ARG A 644 -31.33 -12.54 -6.13
CA ARG A 644 -32.38 -13.46 -6.63
C ARG A 644 -32.08 -13.68 -8.11
N GLU A 645 -32.38 -14.83 -8.71
CA GLU A 645 -33.25 -15.92 -8.24
C GLU A 645 -32.69 -17.28 -8.70
N ILE A 646 -33.08 -18.38 -8.04
CA ILE A 646 -32.72 -19.74 -8.48
C ILE A 646 -33.80 -20.21 -9.47
N GLU A 647 -33.53 -20.16 -10.78
CA GLU A 647 -34.24 -20.98 -11.77
C GLU A 647 -33.30 -21.49 -12.86
N LYS A 648 -32.95 -22.78 -12.82
CA LYS A 648 -33.56 -23.91 -13.56
C LYS A 648 -33.39 -23.81 -15.08
N GLY A 649 -32.55 -24.68 -15.62
CA GLY A 649 -32.28 -24.79 -17.06
C GLY A 649 -31.70 -26.16 -17.46
N VAL A 650 -32.18 -27.25 -16.84
CA VAL A 650 -31.81 -28.62 -17.20
C VAL A 650 -33.08 -29.41 -17.53
N VAL A 651 -33.27 -29.66 -18.82
CA VAL A 651 -34.20 -30.63 -19.41
C VAL A 651 -33.37 -31.27 -20.53
N ALA A 652 -32.76 -32.42 -20.29
CA ALA A 652 -33.38 -33.74 -20.50
C ALA A 652 -33.82 -33.89 -21.97
N ILE A 653 -32.98 -34.55 -22.76
CA ILE A 653 -33.28 -34.98 -24.11
C ILE A 653 -33.36 -36.51 -24.05
N ASP A 654 -34.53 -37.05 -24.34
CA ASP A 654 -34.77 -38.47 -24.59
C ASP A 654 -35.72 -38.57 -25.81
N GLU A 655 -35.83 -39.77 -26.38
CA GLU A 655 -36.11 -39.92 -27.80
C GLU A 655 -37.60 -40.02 -28.22
N GLU A 656 -37.77 -39.88 -29.53
CA GLU A 656 -38.69 -40.63 -30.40
C GLU A 656 -40.14 -40.17 -30.75
N VAL A 657 -40.46 -40.42 -32.04
CA VAL A 657 -41.77 -40.75 -32.64
C VAL A 657 -42.81 -39.63 -32.85
N SER A 658 -42.78 -39.06 -34.06
CA SER A 658 -43.81 -39.21 -35.15
C SER A 658 -44.47 -37.97 -35.80
N GLU A 659 -44.74 -38.20 -37.10
CA GLU A 659 -45.75 -37.64 -38.02
C GLU A 659 -45.70 -36.18 -38.52
N GLU A 660 -45.48 -36.10 -39.84
CA GLU A 660 -45.70 -34.92 -40.68
C GLU A 660 -47.19 -34.67 -40.95
N SER A 661 -47.57 -33.41 -41.23
CA SER A 661 -48.18 -32.98 -42.51
C SER A 661 -48.92 -31.62 -42.39
N GLY A 662 -49.42 -31.05 -43.50
CA GLY A 662 -50.60 -30.16 -43.40
C GLY A 662 -50.59 -28.73 -43.98
N VAL A 663 -50.17 -28.53 -45.24
CA VAL A 663 -50.81 -27.61 -46.22
C VAL A 663 -51.17 -26.13 -45.81
N LYS A 664 -50.32 -25.20 -46.28
CA LYS A 664 -50.63 -23.91 -46.99
C LYS A 664 -52.04 -23.25 -46.86
N LYS A 665 -52.05 -21.96 -46.45
CA LYS A 665 -52.74 -20.79 -47.09
C LYS A 665 -52.20 -19.50 -46.42
N ARG A 666 -51.65 -18.45 -47.06
CA ARG A 666 -51.96 -17.57 -48.22
C ARG A 666 -52.92 -16.38 -47.93
N GLY A 667 -52.35 -15.18 -47.81
CA GLY A 667 -52.98 -13.87 -48.10
C GLY A 667 -53.25 -12.95 -46.88
N ALA A 668 -53.19 -11.61 -46.97
CA ALA A 668 -52.66 -10.75 -48.06
C ALA A 668 -52.45 -9.26 -47.63
N LYS A 669 -51.48 -8.58 -48.28
CA LYS A 669 -51.35 -7.13 -48.60
C LYS A 669 -51.60 -6.01 -47.55
N ALA A 670 -50.56 -5.19 -47.33
CA ALA A 670 -50.44 -3.77 -47.74
C ALA A 670 -48.93 -3.41 -47.74
N GLU A 671 -48.28 -3.02 -48.84
CA GLU A 671 -48.23 -1.70 -49.51
C GLU A 671 -47.50 -0.57 -48.74
N VAL A 672 -46.66 0.31 -49.34
CA VAL A 672 -45.75 0.26 -50.53
C VAL A 672 -44.93 1.58 -50.60
N LYS A 673 -43.88 1.66 -51.46
CA LYS A 673 -43.02 2.83 -51.81
C LYS A 673 -41.94 3.26 -50.77
N LYS A 674 -40.72 3.66 -51.18
CA LYS A 674 -40.00 3.53 -52.49
C LYS A 674 -38.47 3.77 -52.34
N GLU A 675 -37.67 3.12 -53.19
CA GLU A 675 -36.47 3.58 -53.97
C GLU A 675 -35.43 4.57 -53.38
N THR A 676 -34.13 4.55 -53.71
CA THR A 676 -33.27 3.83 -54.71
C THR A 676 -31.82 3.76 -54.13
N ALA A 677 -30.96 2.75 -54.33
CA ALA A 677 -30.23 2.28 -55.55
C ALA A 677 -29.29 3.36 -56.16
N VAL A 678 -28.12 3.11 -56.78
CA VAL A 678 -27.40 1.96 -57.41
C VAL A 678 -25.87 2.18 -57.13
N ALA A 679 -24.91 1.26 -56.84
CA ALA A 679 -24.59 -0.15 -57.15
C ALA A 679 -23.67 -0.39 -58.40
N VAL A 680 -23.02 -1.56 -58.52
CA VAL A 680 -22.04 -1.99 -59.59
C VAL A 680 -20.64 -1.30 -59.48
N ASN A 681 -19.43 -1.89 -59.68
CA ASN A 681 -18.87 -3.23 -60.00
C ASN A 681 -17.49 -3.40 -59.26
N GLY A 682 -16.60 -4.41 -59.43
CA GLY A 682 -16.63 -5.67 -60.21
C GLY A 682 -15.30 -6.47 -60.17
N LYS A 683 -15.42 -7.81 -60.32
CA LYS A 683 -14.50 -8.89 -60.78
C LYS A 683 -13.11 -8.51 -61.39
N THR A 684 -12.02 -9.31 -61.38
CA THR A 684 -11.67 -10.70 -60.97
C THR A 684 -10.14 -10.92 -61.12
N GLY A 685 -9.54 -11.97 -60.52
CA GLY A 685 -8.25 -12.52 -61.00
C GLY A 685 -7.43 -13.29 -59.95
N ALA A 686 -6.70 -14.34 -60.36
CA ALA A 686 -5.80 -15.12 -59.49
C ALA A 686 -4.65 -15.76 -60.29
N ALA A 687 -3.40 -15.72 -59.77
CA ALA A 687 -2.29 -16.61 -60.14
C ALA A 687 -1.06 -16.46 -59.20
N LYS A 688 -0.21 -17.50 -59.14
CA LYS A 688 1.22 -17.46 -58.76
C LYS A 688 2.07 -17.29 -60.06
N PRO A 689 3.43 -17.41 -60.16
CA PRO A 689 4.46 -17.77 -59.16
C PRO A 689 5.86 -17.06 -59.30
N SER A 690 6.85 -17.60 -58.58
CA SER A 690 8.28 -17.76 -58.96
C SER A 690 9.34 -16.67 -58.66
N LYS A 691 10.58 -17.16 -58.45
CA LYS A 691 11.87 -16.44 -58.47
C LYS A 691 12.56 -16.66 -59.83
N PRO A 692 13.61 -15.91 -60.19
CA PRO A 692 14.96 -16.49 -60.04
C PRO A 692 16.05 -15.48 -59.59
N ALA A 693 17.31 -15.91 -59.59
CA ALA A 693 18.53 -15.12 -59.32
C ALA A 693 19.17 -14.62 -60.66
N ALA A 694 20.37 -14.03 -60.78
CA ALA A 694 21.53 -13.90 -59.89
C ALA A 694 22.48 -12.74 -60.32
N GLY A 695 23.51 -12.43 -59.53
CA GLY A 695 24.64 -11.58 -59.92
C GLY A 695 25.86 -11.74 -59.01
N LYS A 696 27.09 -11.74 -59.55
CA LYS A 696 28.37 -11.87 -58.83
C LYS A 696 29.41 -10.90 -59.39
N ARG A 697 30.34 -10.40 -58.55
CA ARG A 697 31.78 -10.32 -58.88
C ARG A 697 32.67 -10.08 -57.64
N LYS A 698 33.94 -10.48 -57.80
CA LYS A 698 35.12 -10.31 -56.92
C LYS A 698 35.86 -9.00 -57.28
N ALA A 699 36.95 -8.55 -56.66
CA ALA A 699 37.53 -8.58 -55.29
C ALA A 699 38.97 -8.01 -55.38
N SER A 700 39.54 -7.42 -54.32
CA SER A 700 40.98 -7.08 -54.24
C SER A 700 41.46 -6.76 -52.81
N GLU A 701 42.42 -7.55 -52.34
CA GLU A 701 43.40 -7.29 -51.25
C GLU A 701 44.75 -6.90 -51.93
N PRO A 702 45.91 -6.67 -51.26
CA PRO A 702 46.27 -6.91 -49.84
C PRO A 702 47.09 -5.78 -49.15
N ASP A 703 47.43 -5.94 -47.87
CA ASP A 703 48.81 -6.18 -47.36
C ASP A 703 48.90 -6.06 -45.82
N ASP A 704 49.87 -6.77 -45.21
CA ASP A 704 49.97 -7.07 -43.76
C ASP A 704 50.95 -6.19 -42.97
N GLU A 705 50.82 -6.16 -41.63
CA GLU A 705 51.97 -6.39 -40.71
C GLU A 705 51.51 -6.75 -39.27
N GLU A 706 52.33 -7.53 -38.53
CA GLU A 706 52.02 -8.09 -37.21
C GLU A 706 52.67 -7.35 -36.03
N ALA A 707 52.09 -7.46 -34.82
CA ALA A 707 52.84 -7.37 -33.56
C ALA A 707 52.14 -8.11 -32.39
N GLU A 708 52.80 -9.10 -31.78
CA GLU A 708 52.32 -9.77 -30.56
C GLU A 708 52.43 -8.90 -29.29
N THR A 709 51.61 -9.17 -28.27
CA THR A 709 52.12 -9.26 -26.88
C THR A 709 51.21 -10.10 -25.96
N LYS A 710 51.77 -10.59 -24.84
CA LYS A 710 51.27 -11.76 -24.09
C LYS A 710 50.43 -11.40 -22.84
N PRO A 711 49.43 -12.23 -22.46
CA PRO A 711 48.70 -12.08 -21.19
C PRO A 711 49.44 -12.69 -19.98
N ALA A 712 49.20 -12.14 -18.78
CA ALA A 712 49.75 -12.62 -17.51
C ALA A 712 48.80 -13.60 -16.77
N PRO A 713 49.30 -14.45 -15.83
CA PRO A 713 48.65 -15.74 -15.53
C PRO A 713 47.71 -15.77 -14.32
N LYS A 714 46.85 -16.82 -14.31
CA LYS A 714 45.98 -17.21 -13.18
C LYS A 714 46.80 -17.78 -12.02
N ARG A 715 46.43 -17.48 -10.76
CA ARG A 715 46.87 -18.26 -9.58
C ARG A 715 45.93 -19.45 -9.33
N LYS A 716 46.49 -20.56 -8.87
CA LYS A 716 45.74 -21.75 -8.41
C LYS A 716 45.51 -21.70 -6.89
N ILE A 717 44.47 -22.39 -6.46
CA ILE A 717 44.27 -22.85 -5.08
C ILE A 717 45.29 -23.97 -4.79
N LYS A 718 45.66 -24.13 -3.52
CA LYS A 718 46.34 -25.33 -3.03
C LYS A 718 45.86 -25.60 -1.60
N ASP A 719 45.28 -26.78 -1.41
CA ASP A 719 44.87 -27.31 -0.12
C ASP A 719 46.06 -28.03 0.55
N GLU A 720 46.03 -28.13 1.88
CA GLU A 720 46.84 -29.04 2.69
C GLU A 720 46.25 -29.10 4.11
N ASP A 721 45.92 -30.31 4.59
CA ASP A 721 45.32 -30.58 5.90
C ASP A 721 46.40 -30.82 6.98
N ASP A 722 46.06 -30.64 8.26
CA ASP A 722 46.67 -31.40 9.36
C ASP A 722 45.77 -31.42 10.62
N GLU A 723 45.91 -32.45 11.46
CA GLU A 723 45.14 -32.66 12.71
C GLU A 723 46.00 -32.37 13.97
N GLY A 724 45.40 -32.09 15.13
CA GLY A 724 46.17 -31.85 16.36
C GLY A 724 45.34 -31.56 17.63
N ASP A 725 45.57 -32.35 18.68
CA ASP A 725 44.62 -32.61 19.77
C ASP A 725 44.77 -31.79 21.09
N GLU A 726 43.73 -31.90 21.93
CA GLU A 726 43.68 -31.80 23.41
C GLU A 726 44.31 -30.64 24.27
N LYS A 727 43.40 -29.77 24.78
CA LYS A 727 43.05 -29.52 26.22
C LYS A 727 44.05 -29.05 27.32
N VAL A 728 43.44 -28.28 28.26
CA VAL A 728 43.47 -28.40 29.76
C VAL A 728 44.16 -27.33 30.67
N VAL A 729 43.32 -26.74 31.56
CA VAL A 729 43.60 -26.10 32.90
C VAL A 729 44.17 -24.65 32.97
N GLU A 730 44.31 -24.10 34.19
CA GLU A 730 43.72 -22.80 34.60
C GLU A 730 44.66 -21.66 35.10
N LYS A 731 44.01 -20.48 35.22
CA LYS A 731 44.21 -19.26 36.07
C LYS A 731 45.09 -19.40 37.35
N PRO A 732 45.62 -18.30 37.97
CA PRO A 732 45.12 -16.90 37.92
C PRO A 732 46.17 -15.77 37.77
N ALA A 733 45.70 -14.51 37.72
CA ALA A 733 46.49 -13.31 37.40
C ALA A 733 46.94 -12.46 38.62
N LYS A 734 47.95 -11.59 38.42
CA LYS A 734 48.31 -10.44 39.29
C LYS A 734 48.69 -9.18 38.48
N LYS A 735 48.72 -8.03 39.17
CA LYS A 735 48.64 -6.65 38.62
C LYS A 735 49.99 -6.07 38.15
N PRO A 736 49.94 -5.01 37.32
CA PRO A 736 50.61 -3.74 37.66
C PRO A 736 49.62 -2.56 37.69
N ILE A 737 49.52 -1.81 38.80
CA ILE A 737 50.20 -0.54 39.13
C ILE A 737 49.46 0.72 38.58
N LYS A 738 49.10 1.64 39.48
CA LYS A 738 48.45 2.93 39.17
C LYS A 738 49.50 4.01 38.81
N LYS A 739 49.14 4.94 37.92
CA LYS A 739 49.64 6.33 37.96
C LYS A 739 48.51 7.27 38.43
N ARG A 740 48.88 8.34 39.14
CA ARG A 740 47.94 9.37 39.65
C ARG A 740 47.41 10.23 38.50
N LYS A 741 46.16 10.68 38.62
CA LYS A 741 45.62 11.87 37.96
C LYS A 741 45.45 13.01 38.99
N THR A 742 45.15 14.20 38.49
CA THR A 742 45.05 15.47 39.23
C THR A 742 43.65 15.74 39.80
N LYS A 743 43.52 16.86 40.53
CA LYS A 743 42.47 17.12 41.55
C LYS A 743 41.12 17.59 40.99
N GLU A 744 40.65 16.96 39.92
CA GLU A 744 39.40 17.32 39.20
C GLU A 744 38.50 16.09 38.91
N GLU A 745 38.81 14.94 39.52
CA GLU A 745 38.09 13.66 39.31
C GLU A 745 37.35 13.14 40.56
N THR A 746 37.02 13.99 41.54
CA THR A 746 36.43 13.56 42.83
C THR A 746 34.92 13.71 42.97
N GLU A 747 34.19 14.16 41.94
CA GLU A 747 32.72 14.26 41.94
C GLU A 747 32.08 13.61 40.70
N ASN A 748 32.48 12.39 40.34
CA ASN A 748 31.85 11.65 39.22
C ASN A 748 31.85 10.10 39.33
N ASP A 749 32.29 9.52 40.45
CA ASP A 749 32.33 8.06 40.67
C ASP A 749 31.09 7.58 41.46
N ALA A 750 29.91 7.71 40.84
CA ALA A 750 28.64 7.19 41.37
C ALA A 750 27.63 6.74 40.28
N MET A 751 28.07 6.41 39.06
CA MET A 751 27.18 5.90 38.00
C MET A 751 27.77 4.69 37.22
N PRO A 752 26.94 3.69 36.84
CA PRO A 752 27.40 2.54 36.05
C PRO A 752 27.87 2.86 34.61
N VAL A 753 28.66 1.95 34.05
CA VAL A 753 29.40 2.09 32.78
C VAL A 753 28.51 2.31 31.54
N ALA A 754 27.21 2.03 31.60
CA ALA A 754 26.27 2.22 30.49
C ALA A 754 26.08 3.70 30.07
N ALA A 755 26.48 4.68 30.89
CA ALA A 755 26.12 6.08 30.71
C ALA A 755 27.11 6.97 29.91
N ARG A 756 28.21 6.43 29.36
CA ARG A 756 29.30 7.25 28.79
C ARG A 756 29.37 7.36 27.25
N THR A 757 28.34 6.93 26.51
CA THR A 757 28.29 7.00 25.02
C THR A 757 27.14 7.89 24.50
N ALA A 758 26.75 8.94 25.24
CA ALA A 758 25.55 9.75 24.96
C ALA A 758 25.80 11.27 24.78
N VAL A 759 27.02 11.78 24.96
CA VAL A 759 27.29 13.23 25.06
C VAL A 759 28.35 13.70 24.04
N SER A 760 27.97 13.78 22.77
CA SER A 760 28.71 14.58 21.76
C SER A 760 27.90 14.88 20.48
N THR A 761 26.99 13.99 20.06
CA THR A 761 26.27 14.06 18.75
C THR A 761 25.19 15.15 18.64
N LEU A 762 25.21 16.16 19.51
CA LEU A 762 24.12 17.12 19.69
C LEU A 762 24.24 18.37 18.78
N LYS A 763 24.41 18.17 17.46
CA LYS A 763 24.38 19.27 16.46
C LYS A 763 24.19 18.83 14.99
N ARG A 764 23.08 18.17 14.66
CA ARG A 764 22.47 18.13 13.31
C ARG A 764 21.00 17.76 13.41
N LYS A 765 20.09 18.69 13.10
CA LYS A 765 18.66 18.41 12.99
C LYS A 765 18.37 17.67 11.67
N MET A 766 17.41 16.76 11.71
CA MET A 766 16.86 16.06 10.53
C MET A 766 15.38 16.41 10.38
N TYR A 767 14.83 16.22 9.18
CA TYR A 767 13.44 16.53 8.84
C TYR A 767 12.76 15.23 8.39
N PHE A 768 11.50 15.04 8.76
CA PHE A 768 10.76 13.78 8.55
C PHE A 768 9.36 14.15 8.07
N GLY A 769 8.83 13.47 7.04
CA GLY A 769 7.64 14.01 6.34
C GLY A 769 6.79 13.11 5.44
N ALA A 770 7.37 12.22 4.63
CA ALA A 770 6.80 12.01 3.28
C ALA A 770 6.51 10.57 2.79
N HIS A 771 6.27 9.55 3.63
CA HIS A 771 5.83 8.20 3.16
C HIS A 771 4.73 8.23 2.08
N ILE A 772 3.81 9.17 2.25
CA ILE A 772 2.51 9.20 1.56
C ILE A 772 2.54 10.15 0.34
N SER A 773 3.55 11.02 0.23
CA SER A 773 3.65 12.07 -0.80
C SER A 773 4.52 11.72 -2.02
N ALA A 774 5.08 10.51 -2.10
CA ALA A 774 6.04 10.12 -3.14
C ALA A 774 5.47 9.97 -4.57
N ALA A 775 4.16 10.20 -4.77
CA ALA A 775 3.53 10.28 -6.09
C ALA A 775 3.95 11.55 -6.88
N GLY A 776 4.46 12.58 -6.20
CA GLY A 776 4.79 13.89 -6.78
C GLY A 776 6.12 13.93 -7.54
N GLY A 777 6.25 13.17 -8.63
CA GLY A 777 7.30 13.38 -9.63
C GLY A 777 6.99 14.59 -10.52
N LYS A 778 8.01 15.23 -11.12
CA LYS A 778 7.81 16.39 -12.00
C LYS A 778 6.81 16.09 -13.13
N PHE A 779 5.96 17.06 -13.42
CA PHE A 779 5.17 17.13 -14.65
C PHE A 779 5.90 18.09 -15.61
N PRO A 780 5.84 17.85 -16.93
CA PRO A 780 6.23 18.86 -17.92
C PRO A 780 5.26 20.06 -17.87
#